data_AF-A0A7Y5H7Q4-F1
#
_entry.id   AF-A0A7Y5H7Q4-F1
#
_cell.length_a   1.000
_cell.length_b   1.000
_cell.length_c   1.000
_cell.angle_alpha   90.00
_cell.angle_beta   90.00
_cell.angle_gamma   90.00
#
_symmetry.space_group_name_H-M   'P 1'
#
loop_
_entity.id
_entity.type
_entity.pdbx_description
1 polymer ?
#
loop_
_entity_poly.entity_id
_entity_poly.type
_entity_poly.pdbx_seq_one_letter_code
_entity_poly.pdbx_strand_id
1 'polypeptide(L)'
;MSRAAWIGAGILVVVVLVGGGIIAVRTRASGPASEPAGAPAAGGETDRSGVPAVAGPALPVILRLPEFVLENERGESVGLHDLAGQIWVASFIFTRCAGTCPLISAEVSRLAGEVASWPEATKFRFVSFSVDPDHDRPGVLEPYARAQGADAGVWTFLTGTRQAVHRLVTGGFRLPVSEQADPAMPILHSQSLVLVDAGGRVRGVFDALSGEGQAGLRSALASLAAEGPPGRIDAPPDLADTDWLRLRQGAQLAGAAVIDVPCGFRYADRVGASGITFVHGASQDTGRTYRPNHYDHGTGLAVADIDGDGLTDVFFVNQVGPCGLFRNLGGGRFEDVGQDSPVLLQDRACVGAAFADYDNDGDPDLFVTSVRAGNALFANDGRGRFSDVTEAAGLGGVTGHGAGAVFFDYDSDGFLDLFVTQTGVFTEPVKRGDGRFIALKDAFAGHLHPHRREQSLLYRNTGKGTFTDVSGPSGLVHAAWSGDATPFDCNDDGRVDLYVLCMQGYDDLWENAGEGKFRSRGREMFPQAPFGSMGLKVLDWNGDGRLDLYIVDMHTDMMVPLMPDREKWKLRPEDRSPLELLGTDGKHVLGNALFVNRGGGVFEESSDAANVETGWPWGVSSGDLNADGWPDLFVTGAMNYPFRYSTNSVLLNVKGVRFADAEFIVGVEPRKRLSLPWFRLDADGEDKGHPLCKGRQGELTVWGARGSRSSAIFDLDGDGDLDIITNEYGDVPQVLVSDLSAREVVRSLVVRLRGTRSNRDGLGAVVSVSAGGRTQVQLHDGKSGYFGQSSQPLYFGIGAAEAAETITVRWPTGTVQTVPGPHRSGSTVRIEEAP
;
A
#
# COMPACT_ATOMS: atom_id res chain seq x y z
N MET A 1 27.99 -26.64 -27.48
CA MET A 1 27.57 -25.86 -28.67
C MET A 1 26.23 -26.37 -29.15
N SER A 2 25.16 -25.64 -28.89
CA SER A 2 23.86 -25.75 -29.55
C SER A 2 23.09 -24.47 -29.24
N ARG A 3 22.67 -23.77 -30.29
CA ARG A 3 22.08 -22.42 -30.28
C ARG A 3 20.65 -22.47 -29.74
N ALA A 4 20.32 -21.55 -28.83
CA ALA A 4 18.93 -21.25 -28.46
C ALA A 4 18.30 -20.35 -29.54
N ALA A 5 17.16 -20.78 -30.07
CA ALA A 5 16.29 -19.96 -30.91
C ALA A 5 15.17 -19.40 -30.03
N TRP A 6 15.00 -18.08 -30.07
CA TRP A 6 13.88 -17.36 -29.48
C TRP A 6 12.57 -17.79 -30.14
N ILE A 7 11.61 -18.27 -29.35
CA ILE A 7 10.21 -18.36 -29.78
C ILE A 7 9.39 -17.61 -28.73
N GLY A 8 8.78 -16.51 -29.17
CA GLY A 8 7.99 -15.62 -28.33
C GLY A 8 6.75 -16.30 -27.77
N ALA A 9 6.69 -16.35 -26.45
CA ALA A 9 5.51 -16.22 -25.58
C ALA A 9 6.06 -16.30 -24.15
N GLY A 10 5.88 -15.24 -23.36
CA GLY A 10 6.45 -15.09 -22.03
C GLY A 10 5.92 -16.11 -21.01
N ILE A 11 6.53 -17.29 -20.95
CA ILE A 11 6.44 -18.22 -19.84
C ILE A 11 7.85 -18.69 -19.52
N LEU A 12 8.31 -18.37 -18.31
CA LEU A 12 9.48 -18.99 -17.72
C LEU A 12 9.06 -20.37 -17.22
N VAL A 13 9.34 -21.43 -17.99
CA VAL A 13 9.28 -22.81 -17.49
C VAL A 13 10.70 -23.24 -17.19
N VAL A 14 11.07 -23.30 -15.91
CA VAL A 14 12.31 -23.98 -15.49
C VAL A 14 11.94 -25.35 -14.94
N VAL A 15 12.36 -26.37 -15.67
CA VAL A 15 12.37 -27.76 -15.23
C VAL A 15 13.49 -27.93 -14.20
N VAL A 16 13.13 -28.22 -12.95
CA VAL A 16 14.10 -28.60 -11.92
C VAL A 16 14.51 -30.06 -12.14
N LEU A 17 15.77 -30.28 -12.51
CA LEU A 17 16.42 -31.59 -12.42
C LEU A 17 17.12 -31.69 -11.07
N VAL A 18 16.59 -32.49 -10.14
CA VAL A 18 17.34 -32.97 -8.97
C VAL A 18 17.80 -34.41 -9.25
N GLY A 19 19.10 -34.63 -9.17
CA GLY A 19 19.71 -35.93 -9.43
C GLY A 19 19.48 -36.92 -8.28
N GLY A 20 19.11 -38.15 -8.65
CA GLY A 20 19.46 -39.35 -7.88
C GLY A 20 18.32 -40.15 -7.25
N GLY A 21 17.42 -40.74 -8.05
CA GLY A 21 16.58 -41.87 -7.59
C GLY A 21 15.20 -41.94 -8.23
N ILE A 22 15.02 -42.82 -9.22
CA ILE A 22 13.70 -43.16 -9.76
C ILE A 22 12.93 -43.97 -8.72
N ILE A 23 11.92 -43.39 -8.09
CA ILE A 23 10.79 -44.14 -7.54
C ILE A 23 9.65 -44.04 -8.55
N ALA A 24 9.45 -45.13 -9.28
CA ALA A 24 8.36 -45.24 -10.24
C ALA A 24 7.01 -45.28 -9.53
N VAL A 25 6.22 -44.21 -9.64
CA VAL A 25 4.77 -44.31 -9.46
C VAL A 25 4.18 -44.74 -10.80
N ARG A 26 3.90 -46.04 -10.93
CA ARG A 26 3.16 -46.61 -12.07
C ARG A 26 1.72 -46.07 -12.07
N THR A 27 1.40 -45.18 -12.99
CA THR A 27 0.03 -45.02 -13.48
C THR A 27 -0.30 -46.20 -14.40
N ARG A 28 -1.22 -47.07 -13.97
CA ARG A 28 -1.72 -48.18 -14.79
C ARG A 28 -2.75 -47.61 -15.78
N ALA A 29 -2.34 -47.44 -17.04
CA ALA A 29 -3.26 -47.30 -18.15
C ALA A 29 -3.81 -48.69 -18.51
N SER A 30 -5.14 -48.85 -18.54
CA SER A 30 -5.80 -49.97 -19.21
C SER A 30 -6.37 -49.48 -20.53
N GLY A 31 -5.81 -49.99 -21.63
CA GLY A 31 -6.31 -49.83 -22.99
C GLY A 31 -7.57 -50.69 -23.28
N PRO A 32 -8.03 -50.68 -24.54
CA PRO A 32 -9.45 -50.85 -24.90
C PRO A 32 -9.85 -52.31 -25.15
N ALA A 33 -11.15 -52.60 -24.98
CA ALA A 33 -11.76 -53.84 -25.48
C ALA A 33 -13.20 -53.60 -25.97
N SER A 34 -13.36 -53.81 -27.29
CA SER A 34 -14.50 -54.36 -28.06
C SER A 34 -15.96 -54.32 -27.55
N GLU A 35 -16.85 -54.01 -28.51
CA GLU A 35 -18.31 -54.25 -28.51
C GLU A 35 -18.74 -55.64 -28.00
N PRO A 36 -19.99 -55.77 -27.51
CA PRO A 36 -21.02 -56.33 -28.40
C PRO A 36 -22.42 -55.67 -28.31
N ALA A 37 -23.22 -55.98 -29.33
CA ALA A 37 -24.57 -55.52 -29.64
C ALA A 37 -25.68 -55.90 -28.64
N GLY A 38 -26.78 -55.15 -28.68
CA GLY A 38 -28.11 -55.62 -28.25
C GLY A 38 -29.02 -54.55 -27.64
N ALA A 39 -29.93 -53.97 -28.43
CA ALA A 39 -31.12 -53.28 -27.92
C ALA A 39 -32.11 -54.29 -27.31
N PRO A 40 -33.01 -53.88 -26.38
CA PRO A 40 -34.32 -53.45 -26.84
C PRO A 40 -34.91 -52.22 -26.10
N ALA A 41 -36.03 -51.76 -26.63
CA ALA A 41 -36.72 -50.51 -26.35
C ALA A 41 -37.69 -50.52 -25.15
N ALA A 42 -38.10 -49.28 -24.80
CA ALA A 42 -39.40 -48.84 -24.24
C ALA A 42 -39.54 -48.60 -22.72
N GLY A 43 -40.17 -47.45 -22.42
CA GLY A 43 -40.61 -46.96 -21.10
C GLY A 43 -39.86 -45.68 -20.73
N GLY A 44 -40.38 -44.45 -20.85
CA GLY A 44 -41.76 -44.02 -20.68
C GLY A 44 -41.96 -43.50 -19.26
N GLU A 45 -41.30 -42.41 -18.88
CA GLU A 45 -41.62 -41.69 -17.63
C GLU A 45 -41.62 -40.18 -17.87
N THR A 46 -42.78 -39.59 -17.60
CA THR A 46 -43.12 -38.19 -17.77
C THR A 46 -42.53 -37.36 -16.63
N ASP A 47 -41.62 -36.44 -16.96
CA ASP A 47 -41.20 -35.37 -16.06
C ASP A 47 -42.38 -34.40 -15.84
N ARG A 48 -42.85 -34.35 -14.59
CA ARG A 48 -43.73 -33.31 -14.07
C ARG A 48 -42.91 -32.36 -13.21
N SER A 49 -42.15 -31.48 -13.85
CA SER A 49 -41.63 -30.26 -13.24
C SER A 49 -42.03 -29.07 -14.12
N GLY A 50 -43.22 -28.55 -13.85
CA GLY A 50 -43.73 -27.36 -14.52
C GLY A 50 -43.04 -26.10 -14.01
N VAL A 51 -41.92 -25.71 -14.64
CA VAL A 51 -41.51 -24.32 -14.82
C VAL A 51 -40.83 -24.21 -16.19
N PRO A 52 -41.38 -23.47 -17.16
CA PRO A 52 -40.68 -23.24 -18.42
C PRO A 52 -39.55 -22.23 -18.17
N ALA A 53 -38.30 -22.69 -18.28
CA ALA A 53 -37.14 -21.83 -18.40
C ALA A 53 -37.14 -21.17 -19.79
N VAL A 54 -37.91 -20.10 -19.94
CA VAL A 54 -37.71 -19.15 -21.03
C VAL A 54 -36.60 -18.22 -20.56
N ALA A 55 -35.38 -18.43 -21.06
CA ALA A 55 -34.29 -17.46 -20.91
C ALA A 55 -34.75 -16.16 -21.57
N GLY A 56 -35.18 -15.20 -20.75
CA GLY A 56 -35.45 -13.83 -21.19
C GLY A 56 -34.18 -13.18 -21.75
N PRO A 57 -34.29 -12.06 -22.47
CA PRO A 57 -33.12 -11.29 -22.91
C PRO A 57 -32.25 -10.92 -21.69
N ALA A 58 -30.94 -11.03 -21.83
CA ALA A 58 -29.98 -10.65 -20.79
C ALA A 58 -30.25 -9.19 -20.33
N LEU A 59 -30.30 -8.96 -19.03
CA LEU A 59 -30.57 -7.62 -18.50
C LEU A 59 -29.48 -6.65 -18.94
N PRO A 60 -29.82 -5.42 -19.35
CA PRO A 60 -28.82 -4.44 -19.76
C PRO A 60 -27.90 -4.07 -18.58
N VAL A 61 -26.67 -3.69 -18.91
CA VAL A 61 -25.77 -3.02 -17.97
C VAL A 61 -26.01 -1.52 -18.11
N ILE A 62 -26.57 -0.89 -17.07
CA ILE A 62 -26.86 0.56 -17.06
C ILE A 62 -25.58 1.35 -16.77
N LEU A 63 -24.87 0.97 -15.71
CA LEU A 63 -23.60 1.54 -15.29
C LEU A 63 -22.81 0.54 -14.43
N ARG A 64 -21.57 0.89 -14.15
CA ARG A 64 -20.70 0.18 -13.22
C ARG A 64 -20.47 1.07 -12.01
N LEU A 65 -20.57 0.49 -10.82
CA LEU A 65 -20.28 1.23 -9.59
C LEU A 65 -18.77 1.49 -9.47
N PRO A 66 -18.36 2.67 -8.99
CA PRO A 66 -17.00 2.88 -8.56
C PRO A 66 -16.71 2.04 -7.32
N GLU A 67 -15.44 1.75 -7.06
CA GLU A 67 -15.03 1.22 -5.76
C GLU A 67 -15.42 2.21 -4.66
N PHE A 68 -15.80 1.67 -3.50
CA PHE A 68 -16.14 2.43 -2.30
C PHE A 68 -15.78 1.60 -1.07
N VAL A 69 -15.57 2.29 0.05
CA VAL A 69 -15.54 1.69 1.38
C VAL A 69 -16.40 2.54 2.31
N LEU A 70 -17.28 1.87 3.04
CA LEU A 70 -18.22 2.43 3.99
C LEU A 70 -18.21 1.58 5.28
N GLU A 71 -18.89 2.05 6.31
CA GLU A 71 -19.07 1.32 7.57
C GLU A 71 -20.44 0.65 7.59
N ASN A 72 -20.53 -0.59 8.09
CA ASN A 72 -21.83 -1.21 8.35
C ASN A 72 -22.43 -0.78 9.70
N GLU A 73 -23.63 -1.27 10.03
CA GLU A 73 -24.30 -0.96 11.29
C GLU A 73 -23.54 -1.41 12.55
N ARG A 74 -22.49 -2.23 12.41
CA ARG A 74 -21.60 -2.68 13.49
C ARG A 74 -20.29 -1.91 13.55
N GLY A 75 -20.07 -0.97 12.62
CA GLY A 75 -18.82 -0.22 12.48
C GLY A 75 -17.71 -0.98 11.76
N GLU A 76 -18.04 -2.05 11.04
CA GLU A 76 -17.08 -2.82 10.24
C GLU A 76 -16.98 -2.23 8.83
N SER A 77 -15.77 -2.15 8.26
CA SER A 77 -15.58 -1.71 6.87
C SER A 77 -16.21 -2.70 5.89
N VAL A 78 -16.98 -2.18 4.96
CA VAL A 78 -17.55 -2.90 3.82
C VAL A 78 -17.32 -2.09 2.56
N GLY A 79 -16.61 -2.68 1.60
CA GLY A 79 -16.41 -2.12 0.27
C GLY A 79 -17.13 -2.88 -0.83
N LEU A 80 -17.07 -2.35 -2.05
CA LEU A 80 -17.64 -3.02 -3.22
C LEU A 80 -17.01 -4.41 -3.45
N HIS A 81 -15.71 -4.56 -3.18
CA HIS A 81 -15.03 -5.86 -3.20
C HIS A 81 -15.60 -6.89 -2.23
N ASP A 82 -16.13 -6.48 -1.07
CA ASP A 82 -16.73 -7.42 -0.10
C ASP A 82 -18.11 -7.91 -0.56
N LEU A 83 -18.74 -7.18 -1.49
CA LEU A 83 -20.00 -7.55 -2.15
C LEU A 83 -19.77 -8.24 -3.50
N ALA A 84 -18.51 -8.37 -3.95
CA ALA A 84 -18.18 -9.00 -5.22
C ALA A 84 -18.55 -10.49 -5.21
N GLY A 85 -19.04 -10.99 -6.35
CA GLY A 85 -19.53 -12.35 -6.47
C GLY A 85 -20.98 -12.56 -6.01
N GLN A 86 -21.63 -11.54 -5.44
CA GLN A 86 -23.02 -11.61 -4.96
C GLN A 86 -23.95 -10.68 -5.75
N ILE A 87 -25.18 -11.10 -5.98
CA ILE A 87 -26.23 -10.23 -6.54
C ILE A 87 -26.83 -9.46 -5.37
N TRP A 88 -27.03 -8.15 -5.51
CA TRP A 88 -27.59 -7.37 -4.42
C TRP A 88 -28.57 -6.29 -4.85
N VAL A 89 -29.51 -5.99 -3.94
CA VAL A 89 -30.48 -4.92 -4.12
C VAL A 89 -30.11 -3.77 -3.19
N ALA A 90 -29.76 -2.63 -3.78
CA ALA A 90 -29.46 -1.40 -3.07
C ALA A 90 -30.76 -0.62 -2.78
N SER A 91 -30.83 -0.03 -1.59
CA SER A 91 -31.86 0.93 -1.20
C SER A 91 -31.21 2.14 -0.52
N PHE A 92 -31.91 3.28 -0.52
CA PHE A 92 -31.40 4.55 0.01
C PHE A 92 -32.38 5.08 1.04
N ILE A 93 -31.95 5.18 2.28
CA ILE A 93 -32.82 5.50 3.41
C ILE A 93 -32.13 6.43 4.40
N PHE A 94 -32.86 6.96 5.36
CA PHE A 94 -32.28 7.48 6.59
C PHE A 94 -33.25 7.29 7.76
N THR A 95 -32.75 7.04 8.97
CA THR A 95 -33.59 6.56 10.08
C THR A 95 -34.63 7.57 10.56
N ARG A 96 -34.37 8.87 10.36
CA ARG A 96 -35.28 9.97 10.72
C ARG A 96 -36.38 10.23 9.68
N CYS A 97 -36.36 9.52 8.55
CA CYS A 97 -37.37 9.69 7.50
C CYS A 97 -38.70 9.05 7.92
N ALA A 98 -39.71 9.89 8.16
CA ALA A 98 -41.08 9.44 8.45
C ALA A 98 -41.91 9.17 7.18
N GLY A 99 -41.38 9.49 5.99
CA GLY A 99 -42.07 9.40 4.71
C GLY A 99 -41.90 8.03 4.05
N THR A 100 -41.06 7.96 3.03
CA THR A 100 -40.93 6.78 2.16
C THR A 100 -40.03 5.68 2.75
N CYS A 101 -39.06 5.98 3.62
CA CYS A 101 -38.11 4.99 4.14
C CYS A 101 -38.76 3.79 4.85
N PRO A 102 -39.77 3.95 5.73
CA PRO A 102 -40.44 2.80 6.34
C PRO A 102 -41.09 1.87 5.30
N LEU A 103 -41.64 2.46 4.23
CA LEU A 103 -42.27 1.69 3.14
C LEU A 103 -41.21 0.96 2.30
N ILE A 104 -40.08 1.61 2.00
CA ILE A 104 -38.94 1.00 1.30
C ILE A 104 -38.35 -0.14 2.13
N SER A 105 -38.10 0.08 3.43
CA SER A 105 -37.58 -0.95 4.33
C SER A 105 -38.53 -2.15 4.45
N ALA A 106 -39.84 -1.92 4.53
CA ALA A 106 -40.83 -3.00 4.52
C ALA A 106 -40.80 -3.80 3.21
N GLU A 107 -40.64 -3.13 2.06
CA GLU A 107 -40.52 -3.80 0.76
C GLU A 107 -39.23 -4.63 0.65
N VAL A 108 -38.09 -4.09 1.11
CA VAL A 108 -36.82 -4.83 1.15
C VAL A 108 -36.93 -6.05 2.07
N SER A 109 -37.52 -5.90 3.26
CA SER A 109 -37.74 -7.01 4.21
C SER A 109 -38.59 -8.13 3.58
N ARG A 110 -39.68 -7.75 2.90
CA ARG A 110 -40.55 -8.69 2.17
C ARG A 110 -39.80 -9.41 1.06
N LEU A 111 -39.03 -8.68 0.25
CA LEU A 111 -38.24 -9.23 -0.85
C LEU A 111 -37.14 -10.17 -0.33
N ALA A 112 -36.48 -9.81 0.77
CA ALA A 112 -35.48 -10.65 1.42
C ALA A 112 -36.08 -11.96 1.94
N GLY A 113 -37.26 -11.91 2.56
CA GLY A 113 -37.99 -13.11 2.98
C GLY A 113 -38.42 -14.00 1.80
N GLU A 114 -38.84 -13.38 0.68
CA GLU A 114 -39.17 -14.11 -0.55
C GLU A 114 -37.93 -14.82 -1.12
N VAL A 115 -36.84 -14.08 -1.31
CA VAL A 115 -35.58 -14.62 -1.86
C VAL A 115 -34.95 -15.67 -0.96
N ALA A 116 -35.12 -15.58 0.36
CA ALA A 116 -34.65 -16.60 1.31
C ALA A 116 -35.27 -17.98 1.07
N SER A 117 -36.43 -18.05 0.40
CA SER A 117 -37.08 -19.31 0.02
C SER A 117 -36.57 -19.90 -1.30
N TRP A 118 -35.75 -19.16 -2.04
CA TRP A 118 -35.24 -19.61 -3.34
C TRP A 118 -34.09 -20.61 -3.17
N PRO A 119 -33.91 -21.58 -4.09
CA PRO A 119 -32.76 -22.49 -4.06
C PRO A 119 -31.41 -21.77 -4.07
N GLU A 120 -31.38 -20.59 -4.69
CA GLU A 120 -30.19 -19.76 -4.88
C GLU A 120 -30.08 -18.63 -3.86
N ALA A 121 -30.81 -18.69 -2.73
CA ALA A 121 -30.90 -17.63 -1.73
C ALA A 121 -29.54 -17.09 -1.28
N THR A 122 -28.51 -17.95 -1.20
CA THR A 122 -27.16 -17.59 -0.77
C THR A 122 -26.44 -16.62 -1.70
N LYS A 123 -26.88 -16.52 -2.98
CA LYS A 123 -26.34 -15.59 -3.98
C LYS A 123 -26.77 -14.14 -3.75
N PHE A 124 -27.82 -13.91 -2.96
CA PHE A 124 -28.44 -12.60 -2.84
C PHE A 124 -28.05 -11.88 -1.54
N ARG A 125 -27.90 -10.56 -1.64
CA ARG A 125 -27.78 -9.65 -0.51
C ARG A 125 -28.66 -8.43 -0.69
N PHE A 126 -28.94 -7.75 0.41
CA PHE A 126 -29.65 -6.48 0.45
C PHE A 126 -28.75 -5.46 1.11
N VAL A 127 -28.66 -4.27 0.54
CA VAL A 127 -27.77 -3.22 1.03
C VAL A 127 -28.57 -1.92 1.13
N SER A 128 -28.65 -1.35 2.32
CA SER A 128 -29.32 -0.07 2.56
C SER A 128 -28.28 0.99 2.87
N PHE A 129 -28.12 1.98 2.00
CA PHE A 129 -27.22 3.12 2.20
C PHE A 129 -27.96 4.21 2.98
N SER A 130 -27.39 4.65 4.10
CA SER A 130 -27.91 5.81 4.81
C SER A 130 -27.51 7.11 4.12
N VAL A 131 -28.49 7.90 3.67
CA VAL A 131 -28.26 9.22 3.08
C VAL A 131 -28.14 10.35 4.11
N ASP A 132 -28.31 10.06 5.41
CA ASP A 132 -28.08 11.00 6.54
C ASP A 132 -27.00 10.48 7.51
N PRO A 133 -25.77 10.19 7.02
CA PRO A 133 -24.79 9.46 7.81
C PRO A 133 -24.31 10.21 9.07
N ASP A 134 -24.51 11.54 9.14
CA ASP A 134 -24.20 12.32 10.35
C ASP A 134 -25.06 11.91 11.55
N HIS A 135 -26.28 11.46 11.29
CA HIS A 135 -27.24 11.00 12.31
C HIS A 135 -27.33 9.47 12.36
N ASP A 136 -27.09 8.81 11.23
CA ASP A 136 -27.19 7.36 11.07
C ASP A 136 -25.82 6.69 11.20
N ARG A 137 -25.19 6.88 12.36
CA ARG A 137 -23.95 6.17 12.72
C ARG A 137 -24.25 4.71 13.08
N PRO A 138 -23.26 3.80 13.13
CA PRO A 138 -23.47 2.38 13.44
C PRO A 138 -24.39 2.13 14.65
N GLY A 139 -24.18 2.83 15.77
CA GLY A 139 -25.01 2.69 16.98
C GLY A 139 -26.49 3.10 16.83
N VAL A 140 -26.84 3.88 15.80
CA VAL A 140 -28.22 4.25 15.45
C VAL A 140 -28.80 3.28 14.41
N LEU A 141 -27.98 2.86 13.45
CA LEU A 141 -28.38 1.92 12.41
C LEU A 141 -28.64 0.52 12.95
N GLU A 142 -27.87 0.05 13.92
CA GLU A 142 -28.00 -1.33 14.42
C GLU A 142 -29.38 -1.59 15.08
N PRO A 143 -29.91 -0.72 15.97
CA PRO A 143 -31.30 -0.84 16.42
C PRO A 143 -32.33 -0.74 15.30
N TYR A 144 -32.12 0.15 14.32
CA TYR A 144 -33.03 0.31 13.19
C TYR A 144 -33.08 -0.96 12.33
N ALA A 145 -31.92 -1.51 11.96
CA ALA A 145 -31.78 -2.75 11.20
C ALA A 145 -32.50 -3.92 11.89
N ARG A 146 -32.28 -4.08 13.21
CA ARG A 146 -33.00 -5.07 14.02
C ARG A 146 -34.52 -4.89 13.97
N ALA A 147 -35.00 -3.65 14.04
CA ALA A 147 -36.44 -3.35 13.99
C ALA A 147 -37.06 -3.70 12.62
N GLN A 148 -36.30 -3.65 11.53
CA GLN A 148 -36.75 -4.05 10.19
C GLN A 148 -36.66 -5.56 9.94
N GLY A 149 -36.17 -6.34 10.92
CA GLY A 149 -35.93 -7.78 10.77
C GLY A 149 -34.75 -8.11 9.87
N ALA A 150 -33.78 -7.19 9.74
CA ALA A 150 -32.58 -7.43 8.96
C ALA A 150 -31.67 -8.44 9.66
N ASP A 151 -31.31 -9.50 8.93
CA ASP A 151 -30.24 -10.42 9.31
C ASP A 151 -28.93 -9.89 8.71
N ALA A 152 -27.93 -9.61 9.55
CA ALA A 152 -26.65 -9.03 9.15
C ALA A 152 -25.86 -9.87 8.12
N GLY A 153 -26.21 -11.15 7.95
CA GLY A 153 -25.63 -12.00 6.90
C GLY A 153 -26.29 -11.87 5.53
N VAL A 154 -27.46 -11.23 5.44
CA VAL A 154 -28.30 -11.15 4.23
C VAL A 154 -28.63 -9.70 3.87
N TRP A 155 -28.91 -8.86 4.86
CA TRP A 155 -29.26 -7.45 4.70
C TRP A 155 -28.38 -6.57 5.61
N THR A 156 -27.57 -5.74 5.00
CA THR A 156 -26.61 -4.85 5.67
C THR A 156 -26.98 -3.39 5.47
N PHE A 157 -26.75 -2.56 6.49
CA PHE A 157 -26.94 -1.11 6.41
C PHE A 157 -25.58 -0.43 6.40
N LEU A 158 -25.34 0.42 5.40
CA LEU A 158 -24.06 1.10 5.21
C LEU A 158 -24.20 2.60 5.48
N THR A 159 -23.22 3.15 6.17
CA THR A 159 -23.03 4.57 6.48
C THR A 159 -21.57 4.95 6.28
N GLY A 160 -21.19 6.20 6.52
CA GLY A 160 -19.81 6.64 6.37
C GLY A 160 -19.71 8.15 6.54
N THR A 161 -18.81 8.80 5.79
CA THR A 161 -18.85 10.26 5.72
C THR A 161 -20.00 10.70 4.80
N ARG A 162 -20.63 11.85 5.09
CA ARG A 162 -21.67 12.45 4.23
C ARG A 162 -21.22 12.52 2.78
N GLN A 163 -19.99 12.98 2.57
CA GLN A 163 -19.37 13.08 1.26
C GLN A 163 -19.22 11.72 0.57
N ALA A 164 -18.67 10.70 1.23
CA ALA A 164 -18.46 9.39 0.62
C ALA A 164 -19.79 8.77 0.18
N VAL A 165 -20.80 8.82 1.04
CA VAL A 165 -22.12 8.29 0.70
C VAL A 165 -22.77 9.11 -0.41
N HIS A 166 -22.81 10.43 -0.31
CA HIS A 166 -23.46 11.27 -1.32
C HIS A 166 -22.75 11.19 -2.67
N ARG A 167 -21.40 11.09 -2.71
CA ARG A 167 -20.62 10.86 -3.94
C ARG A 167 -20.95 9.51 -4.57
N LEU A 168 -21.07 8.45 -3.77
CA LEU A 168 -21.47 7.13 -4.26
C LEU A 168 -22.91 7.15 -4.80
N VAL A 169 -23.84 7.79 -4.11
CA VAL A 169 -25.26 7.87 -4.51
C VAL A 169 -25.43 8.70 -5.79
N THR A 170 -24.87 9.92 -5.83
CA THR A 170 -25.01 10.84 -6.97
C THR A 170 -24.11 10.49 -8.15
N GLY A 171 -22.86 10.11 -7.91
CA GLY A 171 -21.88 9.81 -8.95
C GLY A 171 -21.90 8.35 -9.38
N GLY A 172 -21.96 7.43 -8.41
CA GLY A 172 -21.94 5.99 -8.65
C GLY A 172 -23.30 5.47 -9.12
N PHE A 173 -24.33 5.59 -8.28
CA PHE A 173 -25.69 5.14 -8.60
C PHE A 173 -26.45 6.10 -9.52
N ARG A 174 -25.99 7.35 -9.68
CA ARG A 174 -26.66 8.41 -10.47
C ARG A 174 -28.08 8.71 -9.98
N LEU A 175 -28.26 8.69 -8.66
CA LEU A 175 -29.52 8.98 -8.00
C LEU A 175 -29.47 10.35 -7.28
N PRO A 176 -30.60 11.07 -7.23
CA PRO A 176 -30.65 12.34 -6.52
C PRO A 176 -30.56 12.13 -5.00
N VAL A 177 -29.69 12.92 -4.37
CA VAL A 177 -29.70 13.17 -2.93
C VAL A 177 -29.40 14.66 -2.72
N SER A 178 -30.19 15.33 -1.90
CA SER A 178 -30.00 16.76 -1.60
C SER A 178 -30.61 17.13 -0.26
N GLU A 179 -29.96 18.06 0.44
CA GLU A 179 -30.51 18.63 1.66
C GLU A 179 -31.71 19.53 1.37
N GLN A 180 -32.63 19.57 2.33
CA GLN A 180 -33.84 20.37 2.27
C GLN A 180 -33.92 21.22 3.53
N ALA A 181 -34.51 22.41 3.40
CA ALA A 181 -34.76 23.29 4.55
C ALA A 181 -35.92 22.79 5.44
N ASP A 182 -36.67 21.78 5.02
CA ASP A 182 -37.79 21.22 5.77
C ASP A 182 -37.29 20.30 6.91
N PRO A 183 -37.48 20.66 8.19
CA PRO A 183 -37.04 19.83 9.30
C PRO A 183 -37.73 18.46 9.37
N ALA A 184 -38.90 18.30 8.73
CA ALA A 184 -39.64 17.03 8.67
C ALA A 184 -39.17 16.10 7.54
N MET A 185 -38.51 16.65 6.52
CA MET A 185 -37.89 15.90 5.43
C MET A 185 -36.55 16.57 5.09
N PRO A 186 -35.54 16.43 5.96
CA PRO A 186 -34.29 17.19 5.85
C PRO A 186 -33.43 16.76 4.66
N ILE A 187 -33.70 15.60 4.07
CA ILE A 187 -32.96 15.05 2.95
C ILE A 187 -33.95 14.46 1.94
N LEU A 188 -33.94 15.01 0.73
CA LEU A 188 -34.60 14.43 -0.43
C LEU A 188 -33.71 13.31 -0.98
N HIS A 189 -34.26 12.12 -1.18
CA HIS A 189 -33.55 10.97 -1.76
C HIS A 189 -34.47 10.13 -2.66
N SER A 190 -33.86 9.25 -3.45
CA SER A 190 -34.59 8.30 -4.30
C SER A 190 -35.37 7.27 -3.49
N GLN A 191 -36.57 6.91 -3.99
CA GLN A 191 -37.36 5.77 -3.52
C GLN A 191 -37.11 4.48 -4.31
N SER A 192 -36.12 4.49 -5.20
CA SER A 192 -35.81 3.34 -6.04
C SER A 192 -35.01 2.26 -5.31
N LEU A 193 -35.27 1.00 -5.67
CA LEU A 193 -34.39 -0.13 -5.46
C LEU A 193 -33.51 -0.31 -6.70
N VAL A 194 -32.20 -0.46 -6.48
CA VAL A 194 -31.24 -0.66 -7.57
C VAL A 194 -30.75 -2.10 -7.53
N LEU A 195 -30.90 -2.81 -8.65
CA LEU A 195 -30.38 -4.17 -8.79
C LEU A 195 -28.94 -4.14 -9.28
N VAL A 196 -28.05 -4.78 -8.53
CA VAL A 196 -26.63 -4.89 -8.83
C VAL A 196 -26.26 -6.36 -8.98
N ASP A 197 -25.53 -6.71 -10.04
CA ASP A 197 -25.08 -8.09 -10.25
C ASP A 197 -23.81 -8.45 -9.46
N ALA A 198 -23.42 -9.73 -9.51
CA ALA A 198 -22.19 -10.27 -8.92
C ALA A 198 -20.90 -9.58 -9.37
N GLY A 199 -20.96 -8.76 -10.43
CA GLY A 199 -19.89 -7.92 -10.89
C GLY A 199 -20.00 -6.46 -10.43
N GLY A 200 -20.87 -6.06 -9.52
CA GLY A 200 -21.00 -4.65 -9.13
C GLY A 200 -21.52 -3.75 -10.27
N ARG A 201 -22.27 -4.31 -11.22
CA ARG A 201 -22.91 -3.54 -12.30
C ARG A 201 -24.38 -3.32 -11.99
N VAL A 202 -24.86 -2.10 -12.18
CA VAL A 202 -26.28 -1.79 -12.07
C VAL A 202 -27.01 -2.36 -13.29
N ARG A 203 -27.94 -3.29 -13.05
CA ARG A 203 -28.75 -3.98 -14.07
C ARG A 203 -30.17 -3.43 -14.19
N GLY A 204 -30.60 -2.62 -13.22
CA GLY A 204 -31.92 -2.01 -13.21
C GLY A 204 -32.13 -1.06 -12.05
N VAL A 205 -33.01 -0.08 -12.24
CA VAL A 205 -33.48 0.85 -11.21
C VAL A 205 -35.00 0.76 -11.20
N PHE A 206 -35.58 0.38 -10.06
CA PHE A 206 -36.99 0.03 -9.94
C PHE A 206 -37.63 0.86 -8.83
N ASP A 207 -38.81 1.42 -9.06
CA ASP A 207 -39.54 2.13 -8.01
C ASP A 207 -40.03 1.13 -6.94
N ALA A 208 -39.59 1.31 -5.69
CA ALA A 208 -39.90 0.40 -4.59
C ALA A 208 -41.39 0.37 -4.22
N LEU A 209 -42.14 1.43 -4.52
CA LEU A 209 -43.50 1.66 -4.03
C LEU A 209 -44.55 1.47 -5.12
N SER A 210 -44.14 1.22 -6.37
CA SER A 210 -45.03 0.91 -7.48
C SER A 210 -45.15 -0.60 -7.74
N GLY A 211 -46.37 -1.09 -8.02
CA GLY A 211 -46.57 -2.52 -8.33
C GLY A 211 -45.80 -2.96 -9.59
N GLU A 212 -45.65 -2.08 -10.57
CA GLU A 212 -44.86 -2.34 -11.79
C GLU A 212 -43.37 -2.46 -11.48
N GLY A 213 -42.80 -1.53 -10.69
CA GLY A 213 -41.39 -1.56 -10.28
C GLY A 213 -41.06 -2.80 -9.47
N GLN A 214 -41.92 -3.17 -8.52
CA GLN A 214 -41.75 -4.37 -7.71
C GLN A 214 -41.83 -5.67 -8.54
N ALA A 215 -42.75 -5.76 -9.50
CA ALA A 215 -42.84 -6.90 -10.41
C ALA A 215 -41.62 -6.97 -11.35
N GLY A 216 -41.16 -5.82 -11.86
CA GLY A 216 -39.97 -5.71 -12.69
C GLY A 216 -38.71 -6.17 -11.96
N LEU A 217 -38.51 -5.73 -10.70
CA LEU A 217 -37.37 -6.14 -9.88
C LEU A 217 -37.34 -7.65 -9.64
N ARG A 218 -38.49 -8.26 -9.30
CA ARG A 218 -38.61 -9.71 -9.13
C ARG A 218 -38.24 -10.47 -10.40
N SER A 219 -38.76 -10.02 -11.55
CA SER A 219 -38.42 -10.63 -12.84
C SER A 219 -36.92 -10.53 -13.11
N ALA A 220 -36.31 -9.38 -12.82
CA ALA A 220 -34.89 -9.15 -13.03
C ALA A 220 -34.02 -9.98 -12.07
N LEU A 221 -34.42 -10.11 -10.80
CA LEU A 221 -33.76 -10.97 -9.82
C LEU A 221 -33.80 -12.44 -10.25
N ALA A 222 -34.95 -12.93 -10.73
CA ALA A 222 -35.07 -14.29 -11.25
C ALA A 222 -34.18 -14.53 -12.48
N SER A 223 -34.07 -13.54 -13.39
CA SER A 223 -33.14 -13.61 -14.52
C SER A 223 -31.69 -13.68 -14.07
N LEU A 224 -31.27 -12.86 -13.10
CA LEU A 224 -29.89 -12.93 -12.56
C LEU A 224 -29.65 -14.19 -11.72
N ALA A 225 -30.65 -14.76 -11.06
CA ALA A 225 -30.52 -16.01 -10.31
C ALA A 225 -30.04 -17.18 -11.21
N ALA A 226 -30.49 -17.15 -12.47
CA ALA A 226 -30.13 -18.10 -13.51
C ALA A 226 -28.78 -17.78 -14.17
N GLU A 227 -28.29 -16.53 -14.07
CA GLU A 227 -26.92 -16.18 -14.44
C GLU A 227 -25.96 -16.71 -13.33
N GLY A 228 -24.89 -17.41 -13.73
CA GLY A 228 -23.81 -17.77 -12.80
C GLY A 228 -22.98 -16.53 -12.42
N PRO A 229 -22.29 -16.52 -11.27
CA PRO A 229 -21.30 -15.47 -11.01
C PRO A 229 -20.24 -15.47 -12.12
N PRO A 230 -19.58 -14.32 -12.37
CA PRO A 230 -18.44 -14.30 -13.29
C PRO A 230 -17.45 -15.41 -12.95
N GLY A 231 -16.90 -16.08 -13.96
CA GLY A 231 -15.93 -17.14 -13.74
C GLY A 231 -14.70 -16.60 -13.01
N ARG A 232 -14.35 -17.18 -11.86
CA ARG A 232 -13.16 -16.79 -11.09
C ARG A 232 -11.90 -17.43 -11.67
N ILE A 233 -10.84 -16.63 -11.77
CA ILE A 233 -9.48 -17.08 -12.09
C ILE A 233 -8.56 -16.54 -11.00
N ASP A 234 -8.07 -17.43 -10.13
CA ASP A 234 -6.99 -17.08 -9.19
C ASP A 234 -5.66 -17.09 -9.94
N ALA A 235 -4.98 -15.94 -9.93
CA ALA A 235 -3.73 -15.75 -10.63
C ALA A 235 -2.71 -15.00 -9.75
N PRO A 236 -1.73 -15.73 -9.20
CA PRO A 236 -1.40 -17.11 -9.54
C PRO A 236 -2.35 -18.14 -8.89
N PRO A 237 -2.38 -19.39 -9.40
CA PRO A 237 -3.31 -20.42 -8.91
C PRO A 237 -3.17 -20.75 -7.42
N ASP A 238 -1.97 -20.57 -6.85
CA ASP A 238 -1.67 -20.80 -5.43
C ASP A 238 -2.31 -19.76 -4.51
N LEU A 239 -2.93 -18.70 -5.01
CA LEU A 239 -3.77 -17.80 -4.19
C LEU A 239 -5.03 -18.48 -3.61
N ALA A 240 -5.49 -19.57 -4.24
CA ALA A 240 -6.70 -20.27 -3.82
C ALA A 240 -6.47 -21.29 -2.69
N ASP A 241 -5.22 -21.77 -2.51
CA ASP A 241 -4.89 -22.88 -1.59
C ASP A 241 -3.48 -22.73 -1.00
N THR A 242 -3.36 -22.06 0.16
CA THR A 242 -2.06 -21.68 0.76
C THR A 242 -1.75 -22.43 2.06
N ASP A 243 -1.25 -23.65 1.95
CA ASP A 243 -0.71 -24.37 3.11
C ASP A 243 0.46 -23.63 3.77
N TRP A 244 1.28 -22.96 2.98
CA TRP A 244 2.48 -22.26 3.46
C TRP A 244 2.16 -21.18 4.50
N LEU A 245 1.06 -20.42 4.32
CA LEU A 245 0.68 -19.34 5.23
C LEU A 245 0.28 -19.89 6.60
N ARG A 246 -0.50 -20.98 6.60
CA ARG A 246 -0.91 -21.67 7.84
C ARG A 246 0.29 -22.28 8.56
N LEU A 247 1.22 -22.86 7.81
CA LEU A 247 2.44 -23.43 8.37
C LEU A 247 3.36 -22.34 8.96
N ARG A 248 3.53 -21.21 8.28
CA ARG A 248 4.30 -20.05 8.77
C ARG A 248 3.67 -19.47 10.04
N GLN A 249 2.35 -19.24 10.04
CA GLN A 249 1.61 -18.80 11.22
C GLN A 249 1.81 -19.77 12.39
N GLY A 250 1.65 -21.08 12.16
CA GLY A 250 1.84 -22.10 13.19
C GLY A 250 3.27 -22.09 13.77
N ALA A 251 4.28 -21.90 12.92
CA ALA A 251 5.67 -21.84 13.33
C ALA A 251 5.97 -20.60 14.20
N GLN A 252 5.50 -19.41 13.80
CA GLN A 252 5.71 -18.19 14.60
C GLN A 252 4.98 -18.24 15.94
N LEU A 253 3.71 -18.67 15.95
CA LEU A 253 2.95 -18.78 17.21
C LEU A 253 3.58 -19.80 18.17
N ALA A 254 4.14 -20.90 17.66
CA ALA A 254 4.88 -21.87 18.48
C ALA A 254 6.21 -21.31 19.00
N GLY A 255 6.86 -20.43 18.22
CA GLY A 255 8.11 -19.75 18.58
C GLY A 255 7.96 -18.53 19.48
N ALA A 256 6.74 -18.01 19.67
CA ALA A 256 6.51 -16.77 20.43
C ALA A 256 7.07 -16.80 21.86
N ALA A 257 6.97 -17.96 22.54
CA ALA A 257 7.40 -18.11 23.93
C ALA A 257 8.93 -18.00 24.14
N VAL A 258 9.73 -18.03 23.06
CA VAL A 258 11.20 -17.90 23.14
C VAL A 258 11.73 -16.57 22.58
N ILE A 259 10.83 -15.64 22.24
CA ILE A 259 11.18 -14.26 21.89
C ILE A 259 11.41 -13.49 23.21
N ASP A 260 12.65 -13.08 23.48
CA ASP A 260 13.06 -12.42 24.73
C ASP A 260 12.86 -10.90 24.71
N VAL A 261 11.74 -10.46 24.11
CA VAL A 261 11.26 -9.07 24.08
C VAL A 261 9.73 -9.05 24.12
N PRO A 262 9.08 -7.96 24.58
CA PRO A 262 7.63 -7.86 24.58
C PRO A 262 7.04 -8.09 23.18
N CYS A 263 6.09 -9.01 23.08
CA CYS A 263 5.42 -9.36 21.82
C CYS A 263 3.94 -9.76 22.04
N GLY A 264 3.39 -9.49 23.22
CA GLY A 264 2.03 -9.88 23.59
C GLY A 264 0.93 -8.93 23.09
N PHE A 265 1.31 -7.74 22.62
CA PHE A 265 0.41 -6.73 22.04
C PHE A 265 -0.03 -7.15 20.64
N ARG A 266 -1.07 -6.48 20.12
CA ARG A 266 -1.70 -6.80 18.84
C ARG A 266 -2.12 -5.54 18.11
N TYR A 267 -1.96 -5.58 16.79
CA TYR A 267 -2.56 -4.64 15.87
C TYR A 267 -3.97 -5.08 15.47
N ALA A 268 -4.84 -4.10 15.25
CA ALA A 268 -6.13 -4.27 14.62
C ALA A 268 -6.24 -3.34 13.40
N ASP A 269 -6.68 -3.86 12.24
CA ASP A 269 -6.99 -3.02 11.09
C ASP A 269 -8.29 -2.24 11.32
N ARG A 270 -8.17 -0.91 11.42
CA ARG A 270 -9.22 0.06 11.73
C ARG A 270 -9.59 0.94 10.56
N VAL A 271 -9.21 0.60 9.32
CA VAL A 271 -9.49 1.45 8.14
C VAL A 271 -10.97 1.85 8.00
N GLY A 272 -11.91 1.00 8.43
CA GLY A 272 -13.34 1.34 8.41
C GLY A 272 -13.69 2.43 9.40
N ALA A 273 -13.25 2.27 10.64
CA ALA A 273 -13.53 3.19 11.72
C ALA A 273 -12.74 4.49 11.61
N SER A 274 -11.65 4.52 10.83
CA SER A 274 -10.78 5.69 10.72
C SER A 274 -11.43 6.81 9.90
N GLY A 275 -12.32 6.49 8.96
CA GLY A 275 -12.86 7.48 8.01
C GLY A 275 -11.99 7.69 6.77
N ILE A 276 -10.88 6.97 6.62
CA ILE A 276 -10.08 6.94 5.39
C ILE A 276 -10.84 6.14 4.33
N THR A 277 -11.29 6.82 3.28
CA THR A 277 -12.00 6.20 2.15
C THR A 277 -11.16 6.13 0.87
N PHE A 278 -9.84 6.29 1.00
CA PHE A 278 -8.91 6.22 -0.13
C PHE A 278 -8.86 4.82 -0.72
N VAL A 279 -8.83 4.72 -2.05
CA VAL A 279 -8.61 3.48 -2.79
C VAL A 279 -7.54 3.76 -3.83
N HIS A 280 -6.43 3.01 -3.80
CA HIS A 280 -5.42 3.12 -4.83
C HIS A 280 -5.92 2.52 -6.15
N GLY A 281 -5.76 3.23 -7.27
CA GLY A 281 -6.08 2.74 -8.60
C GLY A 281 -4.85 2.29 -9.37
N ALA A 282 -4.79 1.00 -9.73
CA ALA A 282 -3.69 0.44 -10.53
C ALA A 282 -3.84 0.71 -12.04
N SER A 283 -2.71 0.84 -12.74
CA SER A 283 -2.67 0.98 -14.21
C SER A 283 -3.21 -0.26 -14.92
N GLN A 284 -3.92 -0.13 -16.04
CA GLN A 284 -4.37 -1.29 -16.81
C GLN A 284 -3.24 -2.19 -17.34
N ASP A 285 -2.02 -1.66 -17.42
CA ASP A 285 -0.84 -2.45 -17.80
C ASP A 285 -0.43 -3.46 -16.73
N THR A 286 -0.81 -3.26 -15.47
CA THR A 286 -0.57 -4.21 -14.38
C THR A 286 -1.70 -5.24 -14.24
N GLY A 287 -2.81 -5.03 -14.94
CA GLY A 287 -3.98 -5.92 -14.99
C GLY A 287 -4.24 -6.49 -16.38
N ARG A 288 -5.37 -6.08 -16.99
CA ARG A 288 -5.93 -6.68 -18.23
C ARG A 288 -4.96 -6.79 -19.40
N THR A 289 -4.09 -5.79 -19.61
CA THR A 289 -3.13 -5.83 -20.74
C THR A 289 -1.88 -6.63 -20.39
N TYR A 290 -1.59 -6.74 -19.09
CA TYR A 290 -0.40 -7.31 -18.49
C TYR A 290 0.90 -7.08 -19.29
N ARG A 291 1.56 -5.96 -18.99
CA ARG A 291 2.93 -5.67 -19.43
C ARG A 291 3.81 -5.68 -18.19
N PRO A 292 4.81 -6.56 -18.06
CA PRO A 292 5.74 -6.52 -16.92
C PRO A 292 6.47 -5.16 -16.92
N ASN A 293 6.11 -4.28 -15.99
CA ASN A 293 6.51 -2.87 -16.05
C ASN A 293 6.61 -2.22 -14.66
N HIS A 294 7.11 -1.00 -14.59
CA HIS A 294 7.45 -0.32 -13.34
C HIS A 294 6.29 0.49 -12.71
N TYR A 295 5.08 0.46 -13.28
CA TYR A 295 3.86 0.91 -12.60
C TYR A 295 3.58 0.06 -11.35
N ASP A 296 3.97 -1.21 -11.32
CA ASP A 296 3.78 -2.07 -10.14
C ASP A 296 4.60 -1.64 -8.92
N HIS A 297 5.56 -0.74 -9.11
CA HIS A 297 6.47 -0.31 -8.07
C HIS A 297 5.89 0.86 -7.26
N GLY A 298 5.10 1.74 -7.89
CA GLY A 298 4.91 3.12 -7.41
C GLY A 298 3.65 3.46 -6.62
N THR A 299 3.63 3.28 -5.30
CA THR A 299 2.61 3.90 -4.43
C THR A 299 3.16 4.35 -3.09
N GLY A 300 3.68 5.58 -3.06
CA GLY A 300 4.14 6.23 -1.83
C GLY A 300 3.00 6.65 -0.91
N LEU A 301 3.38 6.99 0.32
CA LEU A 301 2.57 7.75 1.26
C LEU A 301 3.49 8.70 2.04
N ALA A 302 2.94 9.82 2.49
CA ALA A 302 3.64 10.88 3.19
C ALA A 302 2.77 11.37 4.36
N VAL A 303 3.37 11.82 5.45
CA VAL A 303 2.66 12.17 6.69
C VAL A 303 3.19 13.45 7.34
N ALA A 304 2.36 14.45 7.64
CA ALA A 304 2.84 15.68 8.27
C ALA A 304 1.72 16.36 9.05
N ASP A 305 2.05 17.26 9.98
CA ASP A 305 1.09 18.13 10.67
C ASP A 305 0.84 19.36 9.78
N ILE A 306 -0.15 19.29 8.88
CA ILE A 306 -0.32 20.25 7.78
C ILE A 306 -1.03 21.54 8.19
N ASP A 307 -1.69 21.55 9.35
CA ASP A 307 -2.40 22.73 9.89
C ASP A 307 -1.93 23.16 11.29
N GLY A 308 -0.86 22.54 11.79
CA GLY A 308 -0.16 22.94 13.01
C GLY A 308 -0.93 22.62 14.29
N ASP A 309 -1.89 21.70 14.24
CA ASP A 309 -2.72 21.32 15.38
C ASP A 309 -2.06 20.28 16.30
N GLY A 310 -0.91 19.75 15.87
CA GLY A 310 -0.12 18.78 16.61
C GLY A 310 -0.44 17.32 16.27
N LEU A 311 -1.40 17.05 15.40
CA LEU A 311 -1.77 15.73 14.91
C LEU A 311 -1.13 15.49 13.53
N THR A 312 -0.70 14.26 13.29
CA THR A 312 -0.07 13.89 12.02
C THR A 312 -1.11 13.47 11.00
N ASP A 313 -1.18 14.17 9.88
CA ASP A 313 -2.05 13.94 8.73
C ASP A 313 -1.41 13.01 7.70
N VAL A 314 -2.20 12.53 6.74
CA VAL A 314 -1.75 11.54 5.74
C VAL A 314 -2.06 11.97 4.31
N PHE A 315 -1.05 11.87 3.45
CA PHE A 315 -1.17 12.00 2.00
C PHE A 315 -0.89 10.67 1.30
N PHE A 316 -1.83 10.22 0.48
CA PHE A 316 -1.72 9.01 -0.34
C PHE A 316 -1.51 9.34 -1.81
N VAL A 317 -0.50 8.73 -2.41
CA VAL A 317 -0.24 8.80 -3.85
C VAL A 317 -1.14 7.83 -4.61
N ASN A 318 -1.62 8.25 -5.79
CA ASN A 318 -2.42 7.42 -6.68
C ASN A 318 -1.93 7.44 -8.13
N GLN A 319 -1.97 6.28 -8.79
CA GLN A 319 -1.65 6.16 -10.22
C GLN A 319 -2.85 6.35 -11.13
N VAL A 320 -4.05 5.97 -10.68
CA VAL A 320 -5.31 6.09 -11.42
C VAL A 320 -6.40 6.61 -10.49
N GLY A 321 -6.85 7.83 -10.75
CA GLY A 321 -7.76 8.55 -9.86
C GLY A 321 -7.03 9.63 -9.07
N PRO A 322 -7.69 10.30 -8.12
CA PRO A 322 -7.08 11.32 -7.28
C PRO A 322 -6.11 10.71 -6.26
N CYS A 323 -5.01 11.41 -5.99
CA CYS A 323 -4.31 11.30 -4.70
C CYS A 323 -5.26 11.68 -3.55
N GLY A 324 -4.94 11.30 -2.32
CA GLY A 324 -5.79 11.59 -1.16
C GLY A 324 -5.06 12.38 -0.09
N LEU A 325 -5.70 13.39 0.51
CA LEU A 325 -5.18 14.15 1.64
C LEU A 325 -6.17 14.06 2.80
N PHE A 326 -5.72 13.50 3.92
CA PHE A 326 -6.55 13.16 5.06
C PHE A 326 -6.03 13.83 6.32
N ARG A 327 -6.82 14.76 6.87
CA ARG A 327 -6.51 15.41 8.14
C ARG A 327 -6.87 14.52 9.32
N ASN A 328 -5.98 14.38 10.28
CA ASN A 328 -6.20 13.64 11.52
C ASN A 328 -7.07 14.46 12.48
N LEU A 329 -8.04 13.81 13.11
CA LEU A 329 -8.98 14.40 14.07
C LEU A 329 -8.72 13.91 15.51
N GLY A 330 -7.71 13.07 15.71
CA GLY A 330 -7.39 12.36 16.95
C GLY A 330 -8.19 11.06 17.10
N GLY A 331 -7.75 10.18 18.01
CA GLY A 331 -8.42 8.90 18.27
C GLY A 331 -8.48 7.98 17.03
N GLY A 332 -7.51 8.12 16.13
CA GLY A 332 -7.38 7.37 14.89
C GLY A 332 -8.44 7.68 13.84
N ARG A 333 -9.03 8.88 13.89
CA ARG A 333 -10.05 9.37 12.96
C ARG A 333 -9.46 10.37 11.99
N PHE A 334 -9.95 10.35 10.74
CA PHE A 334 -9.49 11.20 9.65
C PHE A 334 -10.66 11.79 8.86
N GLU A 335 -10.40 12.94 8.25
CA GLU A 335 -11.29 13.64 7.32
C GLU A 335 -10.59 13.88 5.97
N ASP A 336 -11.25 13.57 4.85
CA ASP A 336 -10.78 13.92 3.50
C ASP A 336 -10.87 15.44 3.29
N VAL A 337 -9.71 16.09 3.33
CA VAL A 337 -9.55 17.55 3.10
C VAL A 337 -8.96 17.85 1.72
N GLY A 338 -8.78 16.84 0.88
CA GLY A 338 -8.22 17.00 -0.47
C GLY A 338 -9.21 17.57 -1.49
N GLN A 339 -10.49 17.70 -1.16
CA GLN A 339 -11.51 18.22 -2.08
C GLN A 339 -11.13 19.60 -2.64
N ASP A 340 -11.19 19.73 -3.97
CA ASP A 340 -10.80 20.92 -4.73
C ASP A 340 -9.34 21.38 -4.54
N SER A 341 -8.54 20.62 -3.79
CA SER A 341 -7.12 20.89 -3.62
C SER A 341 -6.33 20.51 -4.88
N PRO A 342 -5.34 21.31 -5.29
CA PRO A 342 -4.54 21.00 -6.47
C PRO A 342 -3.66 19.74 -6.27
N VAL A 343 -3.47 19.29 -5.02
CA VAL A 343 -2.68 18.10 -4.66
C VAL A 343 -3.31 16.78 -5.13
N LEU A 344 -4.58 16.80 -5.57
CA LEU A 344 -5.27 15.59 -6.04
C LEU A 344 -4.67 15.00 -7.33
N LEU A 345 -3.99 15.81 -8.15
CA LEU A 345 -3.18 15.39 -9.31
C LEU A 345 -3.83 14.30 -10.20
N GLN A 346 -5.13 14.40 -10.46
CA GLN A 346 -5.91 13.38 -11.16
C GLN A 346 -5.45 13.11 -12.60
N ASP A 347 -4.74 14.05 -13.21
CA ASP A 347 -4.31 14.06 -14.61
C ASP A 347 -3.03 13.24 -14.89
N ARG A 348 -2.35 12.75 -13.85
CA ARG A 348 -1.05 12.07 -13.93
C ARG A 348 -0.89 10.90 -12.98
N ALA A 349 -0.03 9.95 -13.35
CA ALA A 349 0.26 8.79 -12.52
C ALA A 349 1.35 9.19 -11.52
N CYS A 350 0.96 9.43 -10.27
CA CYS A 350 1.88 9.82 -9.22
C CYS A 350 2.59 8.58 -8.64
N VAL A 351 3.81 8.75 -8.12
CA VAL A 351 4.67 7.63 -7.67
C VAL A 351 5.08 7.76 -6.20
N GLY A 352 5.71 8.86 -5.83
CA GLY A 352 6.16 9.15 -4.46
C GLY A 352 5.80 10.56 -4.01
N ALA A 353 5.92 10.79 -2.71
CA ALA A 353 5.63 12.08 -2.09
C ALA A 353 6.60 12.35 -0.93
N ALA A 354 6.90 13.63 -0.70
CA ALA A 354 7.68 14.09 0.43
C ALA A 354 7.09 15.39 0.98
N PHE A 355 6.98 15.48 2.31
CA PHE A 355 6.69 16.73 3.00
C PHE A 355 8.01 17.33 3.50
N ALA A 356 8.19 18.63 3.32
CA ALA A 356 9.33 19.39 3.84
C ALA A 356 9.01 20.89 3.86
N ASP A 357 9.51 21.62 4.86
CA ASP A 357 9.49 23.08 4.92
C ASP A 357 10.61 23.64 4.02
N TYR A 358 10.36 23.74 2.71
CA TYR A 358 11.44 24.06 1.75
C TYR A 358 11.82 25.53 1.75
N ASP A 359 10.95 26.42 2.22
CA ASP A 359 11.20 27.86 2.29
C ASP A 359 11.46 28.38 3.71
N ASN A 360 11.54 27.49 4.70
CA ASN A 360 11.79 27.75 6.12
C ASN A 360 10.70 28.67 6.76
N ASP A 361 9.48 28.70 6.22
CA ASP A 361 8.36 29.47 6.79
C ASP A 361 7.71 28.77 7.98
N GLY A 362 7.87 27.45 8.03
CA GLY A 362 7.48 26.61 9.13
C GLY A 362 6.29 25.70 8.92
N ASP A 363 5.75 25.68 7.72
CA ASP A 363 4.63 24.87 7.31
C ASP A 363 5.15 23.74 6.38
N PRO A 364 4.70 22.48 6.53
CA PRO A 364 5.18 21.41 5.67
C PRO A 364 4.58 21.53 4.26
N ASP A 365 5.45 21.75 3.28
CA ASP A 365 5.11 21.78 1.86
C ASP A 365 5.17 20.39 1.24
N LEU A 366 4.47 20.19 0.13
CA LEU A 366 4.32 18.87 -0.49
C LEU A 366 4.98 18.81 -1.86
N PHE A 367 5.91 17.88 -2.05
CA PHE A 367 6.44 17.51 -3.36
C PHE A 367 5.92 16.13 -3.79
N VAL A 368 5.44 16.02 -5.03
CA VAL A 368 4.89 14.77 -5.59
C VAL A 368 5.55 14.45 -6.93
N THR A 369 6.04 13.22 -7.07
CA THR A 369 6.64 12.74 -8.32
C THR A 369 5.62 12.05 -9.21
N SER A 370 5.86 12.08 -10.53
CA SER A 370 4.95 11.43 -11.48
C SER A 370 5.66 10.82 -12.70
N VAL A 371 4.92 9.96 -13.41
CA VAL A 371 5.36 9.37 -14.67
C VAL A 371 5.06 10.33 -15.83
N ARG A 372 6.11 11.00 -16.33
CA ARG A 372 6.20 11.80 -17.56
C ARG A 372 5.27 13.01 -17.68
N ALA A 373 4.46 13.28 -16.66
CA ALA A 373 3.53 14.39 -16.63
C ALA A 373 4.03 15.57 -15.78
N GLY A 374 5.29 15.54 -15.36
CA GLY A 374 5.89 16.54 -14.48
C GLY A 374 5.67 16.23 -13.01
N ASN A 375 6.70 16.45 -12.21
CA ASN A 375 6.59 16.48 -10.76
C ASN A 375 5.90 17.79 -10.33
N ALA A 376 5.38 17.86 -9.11
CA ALA A 376 4.68 19.02 -8.60
C ALA A 376 5.18 19.40 -7.20
N LEU A 377 5.39 20.70 -6.97
CA LEU A 377 5.66 21.28 -5.65
C LEU A 377 4.47 22.16 -5.25
N PHE A 378 3.98 21.96 -4.03
CA PHE A 378 2.88 22.70 -3.46
C PHE A 378 3.30 23.40 -2.17
N ALA A 379 3.15 24.72 -2.13
CA ALA A 379 3.35 25.50 -0.92
C ALA A 379 2.11 25.41 -0.02
N ASN A 380 2.30 25.11 1.26
CA ASN A 380 1.25 25.13 2.29
C ASN A 380 1.12 26.53 2.88
N ASP A 381 -0.06 26.91 3.38
CA ASP A 381 -0.29 28.19 4.07
C ASP A 381 -0.46 28.05 5.59
N GLY A 382 0.01 26.93 6.13
CA GLY A 382 -0.07 26.55 7.55
C GLY A 382 -1.46 26.17 8.02
N ARG A 383 -2.41 25.98 7.09
CA ARG A 383 -3.80 25.57 7.38
C ARG A 383 -4.27 24.43 6.47
N GLY A 384 -3.33 23.66 5.94
CA GLY A 384 -3.59 22.57 5.00
C GLY A 384 -4.13 23.01 3.64
N ARG A 385 -3.97 24.30 3.25
CA ARG A 385 -4.31 24.76 1.90
C ARG A 385 -3.06 24.90 1.06
N PHE A 386 -3.08 24.25 -0.08
CA PHE A 386 -1.92 24.11 -0.95
C PHE A 386 -2.07 24.92 -2.22
N SER A 387 -0.98 25.58 -2.65
CA SER A 387 -0.87 26.27 -3.93
C SER A 387 0.22 25.62 -4.79
N ASP A 388 -0.08 25.32 -6.06
CA ASP A 388 0.93 24.81 -7.00
C ASP A 388 1.96 25.92 -7.31
N VAL A 389 3.19 25.72 -6.86
CA VAL A 389 4.32 26.63 -7.05
C VAL A 389 5.39 26.04 -7.97
N THR A 390 5.11 24.91 -8.64
CA THR A 390 6.10 24.12 -9.40
C THR A 390 6.90 24.98 -10.40
N GLU A 391 6.20 25.76 -11.23
CA GLU A 391 6.84 26.63 -12.23
C GLU A 391 7.56 27.82 -11.57
N ALA A 392 6.96 28.41 -10.53
CA ALA A 392 7.54 29.55 -9.82
C ALA A 392 8.82 29.16 -9.07
N ALA A 393 8.88 27.94 -8.54
CA ALA A 393 10.02 27.37 -7.85
C ALA A 393 11.13 26.89 -8.81
N GLY A 394 10.92 26.94 -10.13
CA GLY A 394 11.92 26.51 -11.11
C GLY A 394 12.03 24.99 -11.29
N LEU A 395 11.02 24.23 -10.85
CA LEU A 395 10.95 22.77 -10.97
C LEU A 395 10.10 22.31 -12.19
N GLY A 396 9.56 23.26 -12.96
CA GLY A 396 8.79 23.01 -14.17
C GLY A 396 9.58 22.38 -15.31
N GLY A 397 8.86 21.79 -16.27
CA GLY A 397 9.41 21.32 -17.55
C GLY A 397 10.15 19.98 -17.57
N VAL A 398 10.38 19.34 -16.41
CA VAL A 398 10.99 18.00 -16.35
C VAL A 398 9.93 16.90 -16.49
N THR A 399 10.00 16.10 -17.56
CA THR A 399 8.98 15.10 -17.90
C THR A 399 9.53 13.66 -17.98
N GLY A 400 10.32 13.26 -16.98
CA GLY A 400 10.88 11.90 -16.83
C GLY A 400 9.99 10.95 -16.02
N HIS A 401 10.54 9.82 -15.58
CA HIS A 401 9.86 8.82 -14.73
C HIS A 401 10.28 9.00 -13.28
N GLY A 402 9.76 10.08 -12.68
CA GLY A 402 10.09 10.48 -11.31
C GLY A 402 9.66 9.40 -10.31
N ALA A 403 10.52 9.13 -9.35
CA ALA A 403 10.36 8.05 -8.39
C ALA A 403 10.39 8.61 -6.95
N GLY A 404 11.41 8.33 -6.15
CA GLY A 404 11.61 8.91 -4.82
C GLY A 404 12.05 10.37 -4.86
N ALA A 405 11.62 11.13 -3.85
CA ALA A 405 12.05 12.50 -3.60
C ALA A 405 12.66 12.59 -2.20
N VAL A 406 13.78 13.29 -2.07
CA VAL A 406 14.55 13.41 -0.84
C VAL A 406 14.96 14.86 -0.62
N PHE A 407 14.43 15.48 0.43
CA PHE A 407 14.89 16.75 0.95
C PHE A 407 16.03 16.56 1.95
N PHE A 408 17.10 17.32 1.76
CA PHE A 408 18.27 17.37 2.65
C PHE A 408 19.11 18.62 2.33
N ASP A 409 19.91 19.08 3.28
CA ASP A 409 20.81 20.23 3.09
C ASP A 409 22.22 19.70 2.75
N TYR A 410 22.58 19.66 1.46
CA TYR A 410 23.82 19.00 1.02
C TYR A 410 25.05 19.90 1.13
N ASP A 411 24.88 21.22 1.08
CA ASP A 411 25.98 22.18 1.18
C ASP A 411 26.03 22.96 2.51
N SER A 412 25.17 22.57 3.46
CA SER A 412 25.10 23.09 4.83
C SER A 412 24.81 24.59 4.87
N ASP A 413 24.00 25.09 3.94
CA ASP A 413 23.64 26.49 3.83
C ASP A 413 22.33 26.86 4.56
N GLY A 414 21.67 25.87 5.18
CA GLY A 414 20.46 26.04 5.97
C GLY A 414 19.17 25.96 5.16
N PHE A 415 19.23 25.68 3.86
CA PHE A 415 18.06 25.47 3.02
C PHE A 415 17.99 24.01 2.55
N LEU A 416 16.78 23.46 2.50
CA LEU A 416 16.60 22.09 2.04
C LEU A 416 16.71 22.04 0.51
N ASP A 417 17.71 21.31 0.03
CA ASP A 417 17.86 20.89 -1.35
C ASP A 417 16.98 19.67 -1.65
N LEU A 418 16.80 19.36 -2.93
CA LEU A 418 15.93 18.28 -3.38
C LEU A 418 16.66 17.34 -4.35
N PHE A 419 16.74 16.06 -3.99
CA PHE A 419 17.15 15.00 -4.90
C PHE A 419 15.95 14.17 -5.36
N VAL A 420 15.80 13.98 -6.67
CA VAL A 420 14.72 13.21 -7.28
C VAL A 420 15.31 12.04 -8.08
N THR A 421 15.01 10.82 -7.67
CA THR A 421 15.41 9.62 -8.41
C THR A 421 14.57 9.43 -9.67
N GLN A 422 15.18 8.83 -10.69
CA GLN A 422 14.50 8.44 -11.92
C GLN A 422 14.59 6.93 -12.11
N THR A 423 13.48 6.28 -12.47
CA THR A 423 13.48 4.83 -12.76
C THR A 423 13.95 4.54 -14.19
N GLY A 424 13.92 5.51 -15.12
CA GLY A 424 14.25 5.29 -16.53
C GLY A 424 13.02 5.08 -17.42
N VAL A 425 13.22 5.08 -18.73
CA VAL A 425 12.13 5.06 -19.72
C VAL A 425 11.49 3.68 -19.80
N PHE A 426 10.34 3.52 -19.15
CA PHE A 426 9.54 2.28 -19.18
C PHE A 426 8.19 2.44 -19.91
N THR A 427 7.90 3.61 -20.47
CA THR A 427 6.63 3.89 -21.17
C THR A 427 6.83 4.39 -22.61
N GLU A 428 5.82 4.16 -23.45
CA GLU A 428 5.66 4.75 -24.78
C GLU A 428 5.20 6.22 -24.65
N PRO A 429 5.53 7.11 -25.61
CA PRO A 429 5.06 8.50 -25.65
C PRO A 429 3.56 8.71 -25.87
N VAL A 430 2.77 7.64 -25.83
CA VAL A 430 1.34 7.64 -26.14
C VAL A 430 0.55 7.27 -24.89
N LYS A 431 -0.54 8.00 -24.67
CA LYS A 431 -1.51 7.73 -23.59
C LYS A 431 -2.63 6.81 -24.09
N ARG A 432 -3.15 5.94 -23.23
CA ARG A 432 -4.41 5.22 -23.49
C ARG A 432 -5.62 6.14 -23.27
N GLY A 433 -6.81 5.60 -23.53
CA GLY A 433 -8.09 6.27 -23.25
C GLY A 433 -8.34 6.60 -21.77
N ASP A 434 -7.57 6.02 -20.83
CA ASP A 434 -7.59 6.35 -19.40
C ASP A 434 -6.65 7.54 -19.03
N GLY A 435 -5.97 8.14 -20.02
CA GLY A 435 -5.04 9.25 -19.83
C GLY A 435 -3.65 8.85 -19.33
N ARG A 436 -3.36 7.56 -19.15
CA ARG A 436 -2.07 7.04 -18.65
C ARG A 436 -1.16 6.62 -19.79
N PHE A 437 0.15 6.79 -19.62
CA PHE A 437 1.13 6.35 -20.62
C PHE A 437 1.18 4.83 -20.70
N ILE A 438 1.31 4.30 -21.92
CA ILE A 438 1.38 2.86 -22.15
C ILE A 438 2.75 2.33 -21.76
N ALA A 439 2.84 1.32 -20.91
CA ALA A 439 4.12 0.67 -20.59
C ALA A 439 4.74 -0.03 -21.81
N LEU A 440 6.06 -0.03 -21.93
CA LEU A 440 6.77 -0.83 -22.93
C LEU A 440 6.61 -2.32 -22.63
N LYS A 441 6.58 -3.18 -23.66
CA LYS A 441 6.43 -4.64 -23.48
C LYS A 441 7.62 -5.28 -22.78
N ASP A 442 8.80 -4.69 -22.92
CA ASP A 442 10.08 -5.10 -22.33
C ASP A 442 10.51 -4.13 -21.22
N ALA A 443 9.57 -3.38 -20.63
CA ALA A 443 9.84 -2.35 -19.63
C ALA A 443 10.72 -2.85 -18.47
N PHE A 444 10.42 -4.03 -17.91
CA PHE A 444 11.19 -4.63 -16.82
C PHE A 444 12.68 -4.90 -17.16
N ALA A 445 12.98 -5.11 -18.44
CA ALA A 445 14.36 -5.29 -18.93
C ALA A 445 15.00 -3.96 -19.38
N GLY A 446 14.38 -2.82 -19.08
CA GLY A 446 14.78 -1.51 -19.57
C GLY A 446 16.20 -1.10 -19.20
N HIS A 447 16.72 -1.56 -18.06
CA HIS A 447 18.10 -1.34 -17.60
C HIS A 447 19.17 -1.87 -18.57
N LEU A 448 18.83 -2.88 -19.39
CA LEU A 448 19.69 -3.43 -20.43
C LEU A 448 19.78 -2.52 -21.67
N HIS A 449 19.02 -1.43 -21.72
CA HIS A 449 18.96 -0.49 -22.84
C HIS A 449 19.52 0.89 -22.43
N PRO A 450 20.80 1.19 -22.74
CA PRO A 450 21.43 2.45 -22.32
C PRO A 450 20.69 3.73 -22.75
N HIS A 451 19.98 3.69 -23.88
CA HIS A 451 19.18 4.81 -24.39
C HIS A 451 17.88 5.07 -23.61
N ARG A 452 17.52 4.18 -22.67
CA ARG A 452 16.35 4.33 -21.78
C ARG A 452 16.74 4.81 -20.37
N ARG A 453 18.01 5.12 -20.12
CA ARG A 453 18.42 5.67 -18.83
C ARG A 453 17.93 7.11 -18.70
N GLU A 454 17.49 7.47 -17.51
CA GLU A 454 17.18 8.85 -17.13
C GLU A 454 18.06 9.22 -15.94
N GLN A 455 18.60 10.43 -15.94
CA GLN A 455 19.48 10.91 -14.88
C GLN A 455 18.64 11.41 -13.70
N SER A 456 18.97 10.96 -12.48
CA SER A 456 18.42 11.50 -11.24
C SER A 456 18.91 12.93 -11.02
N LEU A 457 18.05 13.77 -10.45
CA LEU A 457 18.22 15.22 -10.47
C LEU A 457 18.50 15.73 -9.05
N LEU A 458 19.57 16.50 -8.90
CA LEU A 458 19.87 17.25 -7.67
C LEU A 458 19.57 18.73 -7.93
N TYR A 459 18.67 19.28 -7.12
CA TYR A 459 18.26 20.67 -7.14
C TYR A 459 18.77 21.38 -5.90
N ARG A 460 19.58 22.41 -6.10
CA ARG A 460 20.00 23.30 -5.02
C ARG A 460 18.91 24.34 -4.74
N ASN A 461 18.52 24.50 -3.48
CA ASN A 461 17.64 25.58 -3.05
C ASN A 461 18.43 26.91 -2.98
N THR A 462 17.88 27.98 -3.54
CA THR A 462 18.57 29.27 -3.60
C THR A 462 18.35 30.16 -2.37
N GLY A 463 17.57 29.69 -1.39
CA GLY A 463 17.13 30.45 -0.21
C GLY A 463 16.10 31.54 -0.53
N LYS A 464 15.46 31.45 -1.70
CA LYS A 464 14.44 32.41 -2.17
C LYS A 464 13.15 31.71 -2.63
N GLY A 465 12.93 30.49 -2.15
CA GLY A 465 11.81 29.65 -2.58
C GLY A 465 11.94 29.14 -4.03
N THR A 466 13.16 29.10 -4.58
CA THR A 466 13.41 28.57 -5.93
C THR A 466 14.61 27.63 -5.95
N PHE A 467 14.58 26.71 -6.91
CA PHE A 467 15.56 25.66 -7.10
C PHE A 467 16.38 25.85 -8.38
N THR A 468 17.61 25.35 -8.37
CA THR A 468 18.49 25.28 -9.55
C THR A 468 19.01 23.86 -9.72
N ASP A 469 18.87 23.27 -10.91
CA ASP A 469 19.47 21.96 -11.22
C ASP A 469 21.01 22.08 -11.18
N VAL A 470 21.61 21.36 -10.22
CA VAL A 470 23.06 21.28 -10.01
C VAL A 470 23.60 19.88 -10.27
N SER A 471 22.83 18.97 -10.87
CA SER A 471 23.23 17.57 -11.10
C SER A 471 24.56 17.45 -11.86
N GLY A 472 24.70 18.20 -12.95
CA GLY A 472 25.96 18.26 -13.71
C GLY A 472 27.09 18.95 -12.93
N PRO A 473 26.88 20.19 -12.45
CA PRO A 473 27.87 20.92 -11.65
C PRO A 473 28.35 20.20 -10.40
N SER A 474 27.51 19.45 -9.68
CA SER A 474 27.90 18.73 -8.46
C SER A 474 28.72 17.49 -8.75
N GLY A 475 28.68 16.98 -9.99
CA GLY A 475 29.30 15.71 -10.35
C GLY A 475 28.45 14.49 -9.95
N LEU A 476 27.26 14.69 -9.37
CA LEU A 476 26.29 13.64 -9.10
C LEU A 476 25.57 13.25 -10.40
N VAL A 477 26.21 12.39 -11.18
CA VAL A 477 25.69 11.87 -12.45
C VAL A 477 25.19 10.44 -12.24
N HIS A 478 24.04 10.34 -11.59
CA HIS A 478 23.38 9.07 -11.31
C HIS A 478 22.35 8.76 -12.40
N ALA A 479 22.56 7.71 -13.21
CA ALA A 479 21.68 7.34 -14.33
C ALA A 479 21.35 5.83 -14.33
N ALA A 480 21.01 5.31 -13.14
CA ALA A 480 20.51 3.96 -12.95
C ALA A 480 18.97 3.92 -12.89
N TRP A 481 18.41 2.72 -12.77
CA TRP A 481 16.97 2.51 -12.65
C TRP A 481 16.58 2.59 -11.18
N SER A 482 16.42 3.81 -10.67
CA SER A 482 16.30 4.05 -9.23
C SER A 482 14.88 4.29 -8.75
N GLY A 483 14.61 3.76 -7.56
CA GLY A 483 13.38 3.98 -6.81
C GLY A 483 13.58 5.00 -5.71
N ASP A 484 14.57 4.80 -4.84
CA ASP A 484 14.70 5.59 -3.62
C ASP A 484 16.16 5.95 -3.33
N ALA A 485 16.36 6.84 -2.37
CA ALA A 485 17.66 7.23 -1.84
C ALA A 485 17.54 7.67 -0.38
N THR A 486 18.62 7.64 0.40
CA THR A 486 18.65 8.20 1.76
C THR A 486 19.87 9.10 1.97
N PRO A 487 19.69 10.28 2.59
CA PRO A 487 20.79 11.13 2.98
C PRO A 487 21.30 10.72 4.37
N PHE A 488 22.61 10.50 4.54
CA PHE A 488 23.22 10.29 5.85
C PHE A 488 24.74 10.48 5.78
N ASP A 489 25.37 10.82 6.89
CA ASP A 489 26.84 10.85 7.02
C ASP A 489 27.35 9.42 7.21
N CYS A 490 27.90 8.81 6.14
CA CYS A 490 28.27 7.40 6.15
C CYS A 490 29.71 7.15 6.63
N ASN A 491 30.54 8.19 6.66
CA ASN A 491 31.97 8.11 6.95
C ASN A 491 32.39 8.90 8.20
N ASP A 492 31.44 9.47 8.93
CA ASP A 492 31.59 10.29 10.12
C ASP A 492 32.42 11.58 9.87
N ASP A 493 32.36 12.14 8.67
CA ASP A 493 33.11 13.36 8.30
C ASP A 493 32.32 14.67 8.52
N GLY A 494 31.08 14.55 8.97
CA GLY A 494 30.17 15.66 9.26
C GLY A 494 29.45 16.22 8.05
N ARG A 495 29.65 15.68 6.84
CA ARG A 495 28.86 16.03 5.64
C ARG A 495 27.85 14.94 5.35
N VAL A 496 26.71 15.34 4.81
CA VAL A 496 25.66 14.42 4.42
C VAL A 496 25.99 13.81 3.06
N ASP A 497 26.14 12.49 3.02
CA ASP A 497 26.29 11.68 1.80
C ASP A 497 24.92 11.20 1.31
N LEU A 498 24.90 10.56 0.14
CA LEU A 498 23.66 10.05 -0.45
C LEU A 498 23.81 8.62 -0.95
N TYR A 499 23.06 7.69 -0.36
CA TYR A 499 22.95 6.32 -0.85
C TYR A 499 21.73 6.18 -1.74
N VAL A 500 21.93 5.75 -2.99
CA VAL A 500 20.91 5.71 -4.05
C VAL A 500 20.69 4.27 -4.48
N LEU A 501 19.44 3.80 -4.40
CA LEU A 501 19.08 2.43 -4.73
C LEU A 501 19.02 2.20 -6.23
N CYS A 502 19.31 0.99 -6.67
CA CYS A 502 19.10 0.55 -8.05
C CYS A 502 18.23 -0.71 -8.08
N MET A 503 17.12 -0.64 -8.82
CA MET A 503 16.17 -1.74 -8.92
C MET A 503 16.67 -2.89 -9.81
N GLN A 504 17.61 -2.62 -10.72
CA GLN A 504 18.19 -3.61 -11.63
C GLN A 504 19.66 -3.27 -11.89
N GLY A 505 20.48 -3.38 -10.85
CA GLY A 505 21.89 -3.02 -10.90
C GLY A 505 22.47 -2.89 -9.51
N TYR A 506 23.54 -2.10 -9.37
CA TYR A 506 24.14 -1.85 -8.07
C TYR A 506 23.63 -0.54 -7.52
N ASP A 507 23.30 -0.56 -6.23
CA ASP A 507 23.21 0.65 -5.44
C ASP A 507 24.51 1.44 -5.54
N ASP A 508 24.39 2.76 -5.40
CA ASP A 508 25.53 3.67 -5.43
C ASP A 508 25.55 4.52 -4.16
N LEU A 509 26.74 4.84 -3.69
CA LEU A 509 26.94 5.80 -2.62
C LEU A 509 27.68 6.99 -3.21
N TRP A 510 27.10 8.18 -3.05
CA TRP A 510 27.69 9.45 -3.43
C TRP A 510 28.21 10.15 -2.18
N GLU A 511 29.53 10.07 -1.97
CA GLU A 511 30.23 10.78 -0.90
C GLU A 511 30.24 12.28 -1.22
N ASN A 512 29.85 13.09 -0.25
CA ASN A 512 29.93 14.53 -0.31
C ASN A 512 31.37 14.98 -0.04
N ALA A 513 32.08 15.29 -1.12
CA ALA A 513 33.47 15.70 -1.09
C ALA A 513 33.68 17.17 -0.69
N GLY A 514 32.60 17.88 -0.29
CA GLY A 514 32.60 19.31 -0.01
C GLY A 514 32.59 20.19 -1.25
N GLU A 515 32.47 21.51 -1.03
CA GLU A 515 32.39 22.52 -2.10
C GLU A 515 31.28 22.23 -3.15
N GLY A 516 30.20 21.58 -2.69
CA GLY A 516 29.08 21.14 -3.50
C GLY A 516 29.41 20.06 -4.53
N LYS A 517 30.41 19.21 -4.25
CA LYS A 517 30.82 18.11 -5.13
C LYS A 517 30.54 16.75 -4.52
N PHE A 518 30.10 15.82 -5.36
CA PHE A 518 29.92 14.41 -5.01
C PHE A 518 30.89 13.50 -5.75
N ARG A 519 31.21 12.36 -5.16
CA ARG A 519 32.01 11.28 -5.77
C ARG A 519 31.38 9.92 -5.46
N SER A 520 31.24 9.08 -6.48
CA SER A 520 30.79 7.69 -6.25
C SER A 520 31.86 6.90 -5.49
N ARG A 521 31.43 6.24 -4.42
CA ARG A 521 32.23 5.42 -3.48
C ARG A 521 31.57 4.08 -3.17
N GLY A 522 30.41 3.79 -3.77
CA GLY A 522 29.59 2.61 -3.44
C GLY A 522 30.40 1.32 -3.39
N ARG A 523 31.23 1.04 -4.41
CA ARG A 523 32.04 -0.18 -4.46
C ARG A 523 33.24 -0.22 -3.49
N GLU A 524 33.69 0.94 -3.03
CA GLU A 524 34.79 1.03 -2.06
C GLU A 524 34.26 0.75 -0.64
N MET A 525 33.10 1.31 -0.28
CA MET A 525 32.49 1.20 1.06
C MET A 525 31.55 0.00 1.20
N PHE A 526 30.91 -0.42 0.10
CA PHE A 526 29.99 -1.56 0.00
C PHE A 526 30.49 -2.51 -1.12
N PRO A 527 31.44 -3.41 -0.81
CA PRO A 527 32.01 -4.32 -1.81
C PRO A 527 31.00 -5.28 -2.44
N GLN A 528 29.87 -5.50 -1.76
CA GLN A 528 28.66 -6.16 -2.26
C GLN A 528 27.48 -5.23 -2.00
N ALA A 529 26.50 -5.22 -2.91
CA ALA A 529 25.23 -4.52 -2.74
C ALA A 529 24.09 -5.40 -3.24
N PRO A 530 22.84 -5.17 -2.80
CA PRO A 530 21.69 -5.83 -3.39
C PRO A 530 21.54 -5.47 -4.89
N PHE A 531 20.82 -6.29 -5.64
CA PHE A 531 20.66 -6.12 -7.09
C PHE A 531 19.33 -5.49 -7.50
N GLY A 532 18.27 -5.72 -6.70
CA GLY A 532 16.98 -5.08 -6.90
C GLY A 532 16.49 -4.45 -5.64
N SER A 533 17.28 -3.50 -5.15
CA SER A 533 16.94 -2.66 -4.02
C SER A 533 15.69 -1.84 -4.33
N MET A 534 14.74 -1.90 -3.40
CA MET A 534 13.45 -1.21 -3.51
C MET A 534 13.35 -0.10 -2.47
N GLY A 535 13.40 -0.45 -1.19
CA GLY A 535 13.33 0.48 -0.07
C GLY A 535 14.55 0.35 0.86
N LEU A 536 14.78 1.37 1.67
CA LEU A 536 15.88 1.42 2.63
C LEU A 536 15.51 2.20 3.89
N LYS A 537 16.20 1.92 5.00
CA LYS A 537 16.15 2.72 6.24
C LYS A 537 17.51 2.77 6.92
N VAL A 538 17.84 3.95 7.46
CA VAL A 538 19.01 4.17 8.32
C VAL A 538 18.58 4.07 9.78
N LEU A 539 19.32 3.30 10.58
CA LEU A 539 19.02 3.08 12.00
C LEU A 539 20.24 2.59 12.79
N ASP A 540 20.30 2.86 14.09
CA ASP A 540 21.22 2.19 15.03
C ASP A 540 20.57 0.89 15.52
N TRP A 541 20.70 -0.21 14.77
CA TRP A 541 19.95 -1.43 15.07
C TRP A 541 20.53 -2.20 16.26
N ASN A 542 21.83 -2.08 16.51
CA ASN A 542 22.54 -2.85 17.54
C ASN A 542 22.90 -2.03 18.79
N GLY A 543 22.58 -0.73 18.81
CA GLY A 543 22.76 0.14 19.96
C GLY A 543 24.22 0.53 20.20
N ASP A 544 25.09 0.45 19.20
CA ASP A 544 26.51 0.83 19.30
C ASP A 544 26.75 2.33 19.05
N GLY A 545 25.67 3.06 18.70
CA GLY A 545 25.68 4.50 18.45
C GLY A 545 26.11 4.89 17.05
N ARG A 546 26.36 3.93 16.14
CA ARG A 546 26.57 4.19 14.71
C ARG A 546 25.30 3.89 13.93
N LEU A 547 25.16 4.59 12.82
CA LEU A 547 24.04 4.41 11.90
C LEU A 547 24.37 3.33 10.90
N ASP A 548 23.52 2.30 10.86
CA ASP A 548 23.54 1.17 9.96
C ASP A 548 22.51 1.34 8.84
N LEU A 549 22.58 0.49 7.81
CA LEU A 549 21.72 0.59 6.63
C LEU A 549 21.01 -0.74 6.36
N TYR A 550 19.69 -0.75 6.44
CA TYR A 550 18.85 -1.88 6.03
C TYR A 550 18.19 -1.60 4.68
N ILE A 551 18.32 -2.54 3.74
CA ILE A 551 17.81 -2.44 2.37
C ILE A 551 16.99 -3.68 2.07
N VAL A 552 15.84 -3.48 1.43
CA VAL A 552 14.95 -4.55 0.99
C VAL A 552 15.06 -4.79 -0.52
N ASP A 553 15.11 -6.05 -0.93
CA ASP A 553 15.40 -6.49 -2.30
C ASP A 553 14.29 -7.41 -2.84
N MET A 554 13.92 -7.24 -4.12
CA MET A 554 12.81 -7.99 -4.74
C MET A 554 13.18 -9.31 -5.46
N HIS A 555 14.46 -9.71 -5.50
CA HIS A 555 14.93 -10.82 -6.36
C HIS A 555 15.13 -12.15 -5.66
N THR A 556 15.17 -12.19 -4.34
CA THR A 556 15.54 -13.37 -3.54
C THR A 556 14.70 -14.61 -3.84
N ASP A 557 13.43 -14.41 -4.17
CA ASP A 557 12.42 -15.46 -4.14
C ASP A 557 11.57 -15.54 -5.43
N MET A 558 11.82 -14.68 -6.43
CA MET A 558 11.18 -14.67 -7.78
C MET A 558 11.07 -16.05 -8.45
N MET A 559 11.89 -17.02 -8.00
CA MET A 559 12.13 -18.30 -8.66
C MET A 559 11.81 -19.53 -7.78
N VAL A 560 11.51 -19.36 -6.48
CA VAL A 560 11.47 -20.48 -5.52
C VAL A 560 10.24 -20.40 -4.60
N PRO A 561 9.54 -21.51 -4.31
CA PRO A 561 8.37 -21.50 -3.42
C PRO A 561 8.66 -20.93 -2.03
N LEU A 562 7.73 -20.12 -1.51
CA LEU A 562 7.74 -19.66 -0.11
C LEU A 562 7.19 -20.79 0.76
N MET A 563 8.09 -21.49 1.44
CA MET A 563 7.76 -22.43 2.51
C MET A 563 8.52 -22.00 3.77
N PRO A 564 8.03 -22.30 4.99
CA PRO A 564 8.70 -21.85 6.22
C PRO A 564 10.18 -22.24 6.33
N ASP A 565 10.58 -23.37 5.72
CA ASP A 565 11.98 -23.82 5.68
C ASP A 565 12.88 -23.02 4.71
N ARG A 566 12.29 -22.22 3.82
CA ARG A 566 12.96 -21.38 2.81
C ARG A 566 12.66 -19.90 2.93
N GLU A 567 11.87 -19.48 3.91
CA GLU A 567 11.45 -18.09 4.07
C GLU A 567 12.64 -17.15 4.33
N LYS A 568 13.67 -17.65 5.01
CA LYS A 568 14.93 -16.92 5.29
C LYS A 568 16.04 -17.24 4.29
N TRP A 569 15.72 -17.94 3.22
CA TRP A 569 16.72 -18.36 2.24
C TRP A 569 17.00 -17.25 1.24
N LYS A 570 18.28 -17.09 0.91
CA LYS A 570 18.77 -16.22 -0.15
C LYS A 570 19.31 -17.01 -1.32
N LEU A 571 19.03 -16.53 -2.53
CA LEU A 571 19.65 -17.05 -3.74
C LEU A 571 21.16 -16.85 -3.66
N ARG A 572 21.92 -17.93 -3.76
CA ARG A 572 23.39 -17.87 -3.78
C ARG A 572 23.90 -17.95 -5.22
N PRO A 573 25.07 -17.36 -5.52
CA PRO A 573 25.67 -17.43 -6.86
C PRO A 573 25.81 -18.87 -7.40
N GLU A 574 25.94 -19.86 -6.51
CA GLU A 574 26.08 -21.28 -6.86
C GLU A 574 24.75 -21.95 -7.28
N ASP A 575 23.58 -21.36 -6.97
CA ASP A 575 22.26 -21.95 -7.13
C ASP A 575 21.72 -21.93 -8.59
N ARG A 576 22.55 -21.55 -9.56
CA ARG A 576 22.31 -21.54 -11.03
C ARG A 576 21.01 -20.83 -11.48
N SER A 577 21.06 -19.50 -11.60
CA SER A 577 20.35 -18.66 -12.62
C SER A 577 20.83 -17.20 -12.51
N PRO A 578 20.75 -16.34 -13.55
CA PRO A 578 21.65 -16.23 -14.68
C PRO A 578 22.56 -15.00 -14.51
N LEU A 579 23.84 -15.18 -14.17
CA LEU A 579 24.82 -14.09 -14.15
C LEU A 579 24.85 -13.32 -15.48
N GLU A 580 24.57 -14.00 -16.60
CA GLU A 580 24.44 -13.39 -17.94
C GLU A 580 23.18 -12.51 -18.10
N LEU A 581 22.11 -12.74 -17.32
CA LEU A 581 20.87 -11.95 -17.35
C LEU A 581 20.95 -10.74 -16.40
N LEU A 582 21.71 -10.86 -15.31
CA LEU A 582 21.98 -9.75 -14.39
C LEU A 582 22.98 -8.75 -15.00
N GLY A 583 23.88 -9.21 -15.88
CA GLY A 583 24.91 -8.35 -16.49
C GLY A 583 25.93 -7.81 -15.48
N THR A 584 26.19 -8.56 -14.41
CA THR A 584 26.96 -8.10 -13.24
C THR A 584 28.34 -8.76 -13.09
N ASP A 585 29.16 -8.24 -12.17
CA ASP A 585 30.49 -8.77 -11.83
C ASP A 585 30.46 -9.93 -10.81
N GLY A 586 29.25 -10.38 -10.41
CA GLY A 586 29.03 -11.45 -9.45
C GLY A 586 29.11 -11.04 -7.97
N LYS A 587 29.39 -9.77 -7.64
CA LYS A 587 29.47 -9.26 -6.26
C LYS A 587 28.15 -8.65 -5.78
N HIS A 588 27.09 -9.44 -5.75
CA HIS A 588 25.76 -8.97 -5.35
C HIS A 588 25.19 -9.82 -4.21
N VAL A 589 24.35 -9.17 -3.40
CA VAL A 589 23.40 -9.84 -2.51
C VAL A 589 22.11 -10.06 -3.30
N LEU A 590 21.59 -11.28 -3.37
CA LEU A 590 20.24 -11.56 -3.89
C LEU A 590 19.36 -11.83 -2.69
N GLY A 591 18.91 -10.77 -2.04
CA GLY A 591 18.53 -10.78 -0.64
C GLY A 591 18.38 -9.38 -0.09
N ASN A 592 17.55 -9.21 0.94
CA ASN A 592 17.60 -8.03 1.79
C ASN A 592 19.00 -7.92 2.40
N ALA A 593 19.56 -6.72 2.52
CA ALA A 593 20.88 -6.52 3.11
C ALA A 593 20.80 -5.65 4.37
N LEU A 594 21.60 -5.99 5.38
CA LEU A 594 21.83 -5.16 6.55
C LEU A 594 23.32 -4.87 6.63
N PHE A 595 23.70 -3.63 6.32
CA PHE A 595 25.06 -3.17 6.36
C PHE A 595 25.35 -2.51 7.71
N VAL A 596 26.16 -3.18 8.52
CA VAL A 596 26.58 -2.73 9.84
C VAL A 596 27.79 -1.83 9.71
N ASN A 597 27.71 -0.62 10.25
CA ASN A 597 28.75 0.38 10.22
C ASN A 597 29.86 0.04 11.24
N ARG A 598 31.07 -0.21 10.75
CA ARG A 598 32.25 -0.49 11.56
C ARG A 598 33.10 0.76 11.85
N GLY A 599 32.66 1.92 11.37
CA GLY A 599 33.33 3.21 11.47
C GLY A 599 34.28 3.48 10.30
N GLY A 600 34.53 4.77 10.03
CA GLY A 600 35.48 5.22 9.01
C GLY A 600 35.09 4.83 7.58
N GLY A 601 33.78 4.78 7.29
CA GLY A 601 33.25 4.41 5.97
C GLY A 601 33.34 2.92 5.63
N VAL A 602 33.48 2.05 6.64
CA VAL A 602 33.53 0.59 6.44
C VAL A 602 32.22 -0.04 6.88
N PHE A 603 31.56 -0.74 5.96
CA PHE A 603 30.31 -1.45 6.21
C PHE A 603 30.46 -2.96 6.04
N GLU A 604 29.80 -3.73 6.92
CA GLU A 604 29.77 -5.19 6.89
C GLU A 604 28.35 -5.70 6.66
N GLU A 605 28.15 -6.51 5.62
CA GLU A 605 26.88 -7.19 5.36
C GLU A 605 26.62 -8.26 6.44
N SER A 606 25.51 -8.15 7.17
CA SER A 606 25.18 -8.99 8.33
C SER A 606 23.72 -9.48 8.36
N SER A 607 23.01 -9.39 7.24
CA SER A 607 21.58 -9.71 7.16
C SER A 607 21.21 -11.14 7.59
N ASP A 608 22.00 -12.16 7.21
CA ASP A 608 21.74 -13.55 7.58
C ASP A 608 21.87 -13.74 9.11
N ALA A 609 22.89 -13.12 9.72
CA ALA A 609 23.10 -13.18 11.17
C ALA A 609 21.99 -12.43 11.93
N ALA A 610 21.52 -11.31 11.37
CA ALA A 610 20.46 -10.50 11.95
C ALA A 610 19.04 -11.05 11.67
N ASN A 611 18.87 -12.05 10.81
CA ASN A 611 17.56 -12.64 10.45
C ASN A 611 16.57 -11.67 9.75
N VAL A 612 17.06 -10.83 8.83
CA VAL A 612 16.25 -9.76 8.19
C VAL A 612 15.75 -10.08 6.78
N GLU A 613 15.87 -11.33 6.33
CA GLU A 613 15.30 -11.76 5.05
C GLU A 613 13.78 -11.92 5.17
N THR A 614 13.02 -11.40 4.21
CA THR A 614 11.55 -11.36 4.25
C THR A 614 10.89 -11.79 2.93
N GLY A 615 11.67 -12.25 1.94
CA GLY A 615 11.15 -12.77 0.68
C GLY A 615 10.89 -11.67 -0.33
N TRP A 616 9.62 -11.23 -0.46
CA TRP A 616 9.20 -10.27 -1.50
C TRP A 616 8.74 -8.92 -0.93
N PRO A 617 9.68 -8.08 -0.47
CA PRO A 617 9.39 -6.78 0.10
C PRO A 617 9.36 -5.63 -0.92
N TRP A 618 8.83 -4.49 -0.49
CA TRP A 618 8.86 -3.22 -1.23
C TRP A 618 9.50 -2.10 -0.42
N GLY A 619 8.85 -1.69 0.66
CA GLY A 619 9.32 -0.69 1.60
C GLY A 619 9.52 -1.21 3.01
N VAL A 620 10.33 -0.46 3.76
CA VAL A 620 10.59 -0.67 5.18
C VAL A 620 10.40 0.63 5.96
N SER A 621 9.76 0.52 7.11
CA SER A 621 9.70 1.57 8.14
C SER A 621 10.26 1.01 9.45
N SER A 622 10.84 1.88 10.29
CA SER A 622 11.36 1.49 11.60
C SER A 622 10.70 2.30 12.72
N GLY A 623 10.49 1.67 13.86
CA GLY A 623 9.98 2.29 15.08
C GLY A 623 10.10 1.31 16.24
N ASP A 624 10.08 1.81 17.48
CA ASP A 624 10.07 0.96 18.69
C ASP A 624 8.63 0.49 18.97
N LEU A 625 8.19 -0.53 18.23
CA LEU A 625 6.78 -0.95 18.15
C LEU A 625 6.31 -1.62 19.45
N ASN A 626 7.24 -2.16 20.23
CA ASN A 626 6.95 -2.80 21.52
C ASN A 626 7.39 -1.95 22.74
N ALA A 627 7.84 -0.71 22.50
CA ALA A 627 8.31 0.25 23.49
C ALA A 627 9.43 -0.27 24.42
N ASP A 628 10.30 -1.15 23.94
CA ASP A 628 11.41 -1.73 24.71
C ASP A 628 12.75 -0.95 24.53
N GLY A 629 12.71 0.10 23.72
CA GLY A 629 13.80 0.99 23.38
C GLY A 629 14.64 0.55 22.19
N TRP A 630 14.35 -0.59 21.56
CA TRP A 630 15.03 -1.05 20.34
C TRP A 630 14.21 -0.72 19.09
N PRO A 631 14.84 -0.30 17.98
CA PRO A 631 14.11 -0.07 16.74
C PRO A 631 13.72 -1.42 16.12
N ASP A 632 12.42 -1.63 15.97
CA ASP A 632 11.81 -2.73 15.21
C ASP A 632 11.60 -2.33 13.75
N LEU A 633 11.26 -3.30 12.90
CA LEU A 633 11.00 -3.06 11.48
C LEU A 633 9.60 -3.56 11.09
N PHE A 634 8.92 -2.75 10.28
CA PHE A 634 7.76 -3.16 9.49
C PHE A 634 8.16 -3.17 8.01
N VAL A 635 7.99 -4.31 7.36
CA VAL A 635 8.36 -4.50 5.95
C VAL A 635 7.10 -4.84 5.16
N THR A 636 6.73 -3.95 4.23
CA THR A 636 5.62 -4.18 3.31
C THR A 636 5.97 -5.28 2.30
N GLY A 637 5.02 -6.15 2.01
CA GLY A 637 5.22 -7.29 1.11
C GLY A 637 4.08 -7.53 0.12
N ALA A 638 4.25 -8.63 -0.61
CA ALA A 638 3.47 -9.14 -1.73
C ALA A 638 3.69 -8.44 -3.07
N MET A 639 3.75 -9.24 -4.12
CA MET A 639 3.46 -8.79 -5.48
C MET A 639 1.97 -8.97 -5.77
N ASN A 640 1.43 -8.31 -6.79
CA ASN A 640 0.05 -8.52 -7.24
C ASN A 640 0.04 -9.39 -8.51
N TYR A 641 -1.11 -9.49 -9.18
CA TYR A 641 -1.26 -10.31 -10.39
C TYR A 641 -0.10 -10.13 -11.39
N PRO A 642 0.40 -11.23 -12.01
CA PRO A 642 0.05 -12.62 -11.83
C PRO A 642 0.98 -13.33 -10.83
N PHE A 643 1.66 -12.58 -9.97
CA PHE A 643 2.63 -13.12 -9.02
C PHE A 643 1.99 -13.35 -7.65
N ARG A 644 2.67 -14.19 -6.87
CA ARG A 644 2.13 -14.75 -5.64
C ARG A 644 2.02 -13.71 -4.54
N TYR A 645 1.18 -14.06 -3.57
CA TYR A 645 1.10 -13.37 -2.30
C TYR A 645 2.34 -13.68 -1.43
N SER A 646 2.84 -12.66 -0.74
CA SER A 646 3.69 -12.78 0.45
C SER A 646 3.14 -11.86 1.54
N THR A 647 3.51 -12.08 2.79
CA THR A 647 2.98 -11.30 3.91
C THR A 647 3.75 -10.00 4.10
N ASN A 648 3.12 -9.03 4.78
CA ASN A 648 3.91 -8.01 5.48
C ASN A 648 4.69 -8.70 6.61
N SER A 649 5.89 -8.23 6.91
CA SER A 649 6.70 -8.75 8.01
C SER A 649 6.82 -7.72 9.13
N VAL A 650 6.71 -8.20 10.37
CA VAL A 650 7.06 -7.44 11.57
C VAL A 650 8.27 -8.11 12.18
N LEU A 651 9.38 -7.37 12.29
CA LEU A 651 10.64 -7.87 12.81
C LEU A 651 10.93 -7.17 14.13
N LEU A 652 10.71 -7.87 15.24
CA LEU A 652 11.04 -7.36 16.58
C LEU A 652 12.54 -7.49 16.85
N ASN A 653 13.17 -6.41 17.27
CA ASN A 653 14.59 -6.36 17.55
C ASN A 653 14.91 -6.99 18.91
N VAL A 654 15.56 -8.15 18.89
CA VAL A 654 15.94 -8.87 20.10
C VAL A 654 17.27 -8.31 20.62
N LYS A 655 17.18 -7.09 21.17
CA LYS A 655 18.23 -6.41 21.90
C LYS A 655 19.55 -6.24 21.14
N GLY A 656 19.47 -5.92 19.85
CA GLY A 656 20.64 -5.71 18.99
C GLY A 656 21.39 -6.98 18.61
N VAL A 657 20.81 -8.16 18.86
CA VAL A 657 21.43 -9.46 18.54
C VAL A 657 20.92 -10.00 17.22
N ARG A 658 19.59 -9.96 17.03
CA ARG A 658 18.88 -10.47 15.84
C ARG A 658 17.46 -9.92 15.83
N PHE A 659 16.77 -10.09 14.71
CA PHE A 659 15.34 -9.87 14.61
C PHE A 659 14.55 -11.18 14.80
N ALA A 660 13.33 -11.06 15.31
CA ALA A 660 12.35 -12.14 15.41
C ALA A 660 11.10 -11.79 14.60
N ASP A 661 10.66 -12.70 13.73
CA ASP A 661 9.41 -12.56 12.99
C ASP A 661 8.20 -12.63 13.93
N ALA A 662 7.30 -11.66 13.80
CA ALA A 662 6.21 -11.45 14.74
C ALA A 662 4.88 -11.07 14.11
N GLU A 663 4.76 -10.95 12.78
CA GLU A 663 3.55 -10.44 12.13
C GLU A 663 2.28 -11.24 12.50
N PHE A 664 2.41 -12.55 12.72
CA PHE A 664 1.32 -13.41 13.16
C PHE A 664 1.07 -13.36 14.66
N ILE A 665 2.11 -13.08 15.44
CA ILE A 665 2.06 -12.96 16.90
C ILE A 665 1.31 -11.67 17.27
N VAL A 666 1.73 -10.55 16.65
CA VAL A 666 1.13 -9.23 16.86
C VAL A 666 -0.11 -8.98 15.99
N GLY A 667 -0.57 -9.97 15.22
CA GLY A 667 -1.85 -9.89 14.50
C GLY A 667 -1.90 -8.95 13.29
N VAL A 668 -0.74 -8.53 12.76
CA VAL A 668 -0.66 -7.87 11.44
C VAL A 668 -1.06 -8.84 10.34
N GLU A 669 -0.71 -10.12 10.50
CA GLU A 669 -1.06 -11.21 9.58
C GLU A 669 -1.74 -12.40 10.32
N PRO A 670 -2.54 -13.22 9.63
CA PRO A 670 -3.02 -12.99 8.28
C PRO A 670 -4.02 -11.84 8.25
N ARG A 671 -3.87 -10.95 7.27
CA ARG A 671 -4.86 -9.91 6.99
C ARG A 671 -6.18 -10.52 6.53
N LYS A 672 -7.27 -9.76 6.66
CA LYS A 672 -8.65 -10.21 6.36
C LYS A 672 -8.82 -10.83 4.96
N ARG A 673 -8.08 -10.33 3.96
CA ARG A 673 -8.11 -10.81 2.57
C ARG A 673 -6.70 -10.90 1.99
N LEU A 674 -6.36 -12.05 1.42
CA LEU A 674 -5.08 -12.30 0.75
C LEU A 674 -5.09 -11.94 -0.74
N SER A 675 -6.28 -11.80 -1.33
CA SER A 675 -6.48 -11.51 -2.75
C SER A 675 -7.64 -10.54 -2.96
N LEU A 676 -7.62 -9.88 -4.11
CA LEU A 676 -8.69 -9.00 -4.56
C LEU A 676 -9.01 -9.22 -6.06
N PRO A 677 -10.22 -8.85 -6.51
CA PRO A 677 -10.53 -8.77 -7.93
C PRO A 677 -9.58 -7.78 -8.63
N TRP A 678 -8.74 -8.27 -9.55
CA TRP A 678 -7.70 -7.47 -10.21
C TRP A 678 -8.20 -6.83 -11.51
N PHE A 679 -8.79 -7.65 -12.39
CA PHE A 679 -9.44 -7.18 -13.61
C PHE A 679 -10.45 -8.21 -14.10
N ARG A 680 -11.16 -7.84 -15.17
CA ARG A 680 -12.17 -8.71 -15.78
C ARG A 680 -11.95 -8.85 -17.27
N LEU A 681 -12.48 -9.94 -17.80
CA LEU A 681 -12.41 -10.31 -19.19
C LEU A 681 -13.78 -10.76 -19.68
N ASP A 682 -14.18 -10.31 -20.87
CA ASP A 682 -15.33 -10.84 -21.58
C ASP A 682 -14.89 -11.92 -22.59
N ALA A 683 -15.01 -13.19 -22.20
CA ALA A 683 -14.55 -14.31 -23.02
C ALA A 683 -15.41 -14.57 -24.27
N ASP A 684 -16.61 -13.99 -24.33
CA ASP A 684 -17.49 -14.10 -25.49
C ASP A 684 -17.42 -12.88 -26.42
N GLY A 685 -17.01 -11.72 -25.88
CA GLY A 685 -16.85 -10.46 -26.60
C GLY A 685 -15.40 -10.07 -26.88
N GLU A 686 -15.02 -8.87 -26.45
CA GLU A 686 -13.75 -8.22 -26.86
C GLU A 686 -12.51 -8.97 -26.38
N ASP A 687 -12.59 -9.71 -25.27
CA ASP A 687 -11.47 -10.46 -24.69
C ASP A 687 -11.44 -11.92 -25.12
N LYS A 688 -12.25 -12.35 -26.09
CA LYS A 688 -12.25 -13.73 -26.61
C LYS A 688 -10.85 -14.23 -27.02
N GLY A 689 -9.99 -13.31 -27.48
CA GLY A 689 -8.60 -13.59 -27.85
C GLY A 689 -7.60 -13.62 -26.68
N HIS A 690 -8.01 -13.21 -25.47
CA HIS A 690 -7.14 -13.16 -24.30
C HIS A 690 -6.74 -14.57 -23.86
N PRO A 691 -5.47 -14.83 -23.47
CA PRO A 691 -5.02 -16.17 -23.08
C PRO A 691 -5.85 -16.81 -21.96
N LEU A 692 -6.26 -16.02 -20.97
CA LEU A 692 -7.12 -16.49 -19.87
C LEU A 692 -8.56 -16.83 -20.29
N CYS A 693 -9.03 -16.38 -21.45
CA CYS A 693 -10.35 -16.71 -21.99
C CYS A 693 -10.37 -18.05 -22.73
N LYS A 694 -9.21 -18.66 -23.01
CA LYS A 694 -9.13 -19.90 -23.78
C LYS A 694 -9.88 -21.04 -23.07
N GLY A 695 -10.91 -21.56 -23.74
CA GLY A 695 -11.74 -22.65 -23.22
C GLY A 695 -12.74 -22.21 -22.14
N ARG A 696 -12.94 -20.90 -21.97
CA ARG A 696 -13.91 -20.30 -21.07
C ARG A 696 -14.91 -19.46 -21.87
N GLN A 697 -16.05 -19.16 -21.27
CA GLN A 697 -17.13 -18.36 -21.84
C GLN A 697 -17.67 -17.41 -20.78
N GLY A 698 -18.37 -16.37 -21.22
CA GLY A 698 -18.91 -15.33 -20.39
C GLY A 698 -17.86 -14.44 -19.74
N GLU A 699 -18.32 -13.70 -18.73
CA GLU A 699 -17.48 -12.81 -17.94
C GLU A 699 -16.58 -13.60 -16.99
N LEU A 700 -15.31 -13.20 -16.93
CA LEU A 700 -14.30 -13.76 -16.04
C LEU A 700 -13.77 -12.66 -15.13
N THR A 701 -13.66 -12.93 -13.83
CA THR A 701 -12.95 -12.07 -12.88
C THR A 701 -11.63 -12.73 -12.52
N VAL A 702 -10.54 -12.04 -12.83
CA VAL A 702 -9.19 -12.45 -12.51
C VAL A 702 -8.82 -11.84 -11.16
N TRP A 703 -8.42 -12.69 -10.22
CA TRP A 703 -8.03 -12.31 -8.86
C TRP A 703 -6.51 -12.31 -8.77
N GLY A 704 -5.98 -11.27 -8.15
CA GLY A 704 -4.56 -11.10 -7.83
C GLY A 704 -4.33 -11.11 -6.33
N ALA A 705 -3.08 -11.32 -5.92
CA ALA A 705 -2.66 -11.12 -4.53
C ALA A 705 -2.97 -9.67 -4.11
N ARG A 706 -3.19 -9.46 -2.82
CA ARG A 706 -3.18 -8.13 -2.19
C ARG A 706 -1.75 -7.81 -1.74
N GLY A 707 -1.25 -6.62 -2.05
CA GLY A 707 0.11 -6.23 -1.67
C GLY A 707 0.23 -4.80 -1.18
N SER A 708 1.06 -4.64 -0.15
CA SER A 708 1.44 -3.36 0.44
C SER A 708 2.72 -2.85 -0.26
N ARG A 709 2.89 -1.53 -0.41
CA ARG A 709 4.09 -0.95 -1.05
C ARG A 709 4.88 -0.01 -0.15
N SER A 710 4.18 0.80 0.63
CA SER A 710 4.76 1.80 1.52
C SER A 710 4.04 1.81 2.86
N SER A 711 4.72 2.35 3.88
CA SER A 711 4.23 2.42 5.26
C SER A 711 4.74 3.67 5.98
N ALA A 712 3.98 4.18 6.94
CA ALA A 712 4.45 5.12 7.95
C ALA A 712 4.12 4.58 9.34
N ILE A 713 4.97 4.90 10.31
CA ILE A 713 4.84 4.52 11.72
C ILE A 713 4.80 5.80 12.54
N PHE A 714 3.73 6.01 13.29
CA PHE A 714 3.54 7.14 14.20
C PHE A 714 2.38 6.83 15.16
N ASP A 715 2.29 7.57 16.26
CA ASP A 715 1.16 7.51 17.20
C ASP A 715 -0.07 8.16 16.54
N LEU A 716 -0.93 7.34 15.94
CA LEU A 716 -2.02 7.79 15.06
C LEU A 716 -3.27 8.15 15.87
N ASP A 717 -3.48 7.52 17.03
CA ASP A 717 -4.63 7.77 17.89
C ASP A 717 -4.34 8.62 19.15
N GLY A 718 -3.06 8.90 19.43
CA GLY A 718 -2.60 9.79 20.49
C GLY A 718 -2.50 9.10 21.86
N ASP A 719 -2.42 7.78 21.91
CA ASP A 719 -2.35 7.00 23.14
C ASP A 719 -0.90 6.73 23.63
N GLY A 720 0.07 7.06 22.78
CA GLY A 720 1.50 7.01 23.06
C GLY A 720 2.23 5.77 22.55
N ASP A 721 1.53 4.73 22.07
CA ASP A 721 2.15 3.64 21.31
C ASP A 721 2.24 3.96 19.80
N LEU A 722 2.91 3.09 19.03
CA LEU A 722 3.14 3.34 17.61
C LEU A 722 2.19 2.50 16.76
N ASP A 723 1.48 3.18 15.87
CA ASP A 723 0.59 2.59 14.87
C ASP A 723 1.25 2.52 13.51
N ILE A 724 0.61 1.80 12.58
CA ILE A 724 1.13 1.62 11.22
C ILE A 724 0.03 1.93 10.20
N ILE A 725 0.34 2.77 9.22
CA ILE A 725 -0.51 2.97 8.04
C ILE A 725 0.22 2.52 6.78
N THR A 726 -0.47 1.84 5.88
CA THR A 726 0.11 1.34 4.61
C THR A 726 -0.58 1.95 3.39
N ASN A 727 0.07 1.91 2.22
CA ASN A 727 -0.61 2.09 0.93
C ASN A 727 -0.63 0.76 0.17
N GLU A 728 -1.84 0.25 -0.10
CA GLU A 728 -2.06 -1.03 -0.79
C GLU A 728 -2.22 -0.81 -2.30
N TYR A 729 -1.47 -1.56 -3.12
CA TYR A 729 -1.54 -1.40 -4.57
C TYR A 729 -2.85 -1.97 -5.11
N GLY A 730 -3.80 -1.08 -5.47
CA GLY A 730 -5.08 -1.48 -6.06
C GLY A 730 -6.19 -1.75 -5.05
N ASP A 731 -5.99 -1.42 -3.77
CA ASP A 731 -6.97 -1.63 -2.70
C ASP A 731 -6.95 -0.44 -1.72
N VAL A 732 -7.74 -0.54 -0.65
CA VAL A 732 -7.69 0.40 0.48
C VAL A 732 -6.47 0.18 1.37
N PRO A 733 -5.95 1.24 2.03
CA PRO A 733 -4.84 1.14 2.98
C PRO A 733 -5.19 0.22 4.16
N GLN A 734 -4.18 -0.28 4.87
CA GLN A 734 -4.36 -0.81 6.22
C GLN A 734 -4.12 0.32 7.23
N VAL A 735 -4.97 0.42 8.25
CA VAL A 735 -4.77 1.33 9.40
C VAL A 735 -4.62 0.45 10.63
N LEU A 736 -3.40 0.04 10.94
CA LEU A 736 -3.09 -0.92 11.99
C LEU A 736 -2.89 -0.18 13.30
N VAL A 737 -3.89 -0.24 14.17
CA VAL A 737 -3.86 0.39 15.50
C VAL A 737 -3.40 -0.62 16.55
N SER A 738 -2.38 -0.27 17.32
CA SER A 738 -1.81 -1.10 18.39
C SER A 738 -2.74 -1.15 19.62
N ASP A 739 -2.57 -2.18 20.46
CA ASP A 739 -3.22 -2.29 21.77
C ASP A 739 -2.20 -2.32 22.93
N LEU A 740 -0.95 -1.95 22.66
CA LEU A 740 0.16 -1.99 23.61
C LEU A 740 -0.11 -1.08 24.81
N SER A 741 -0.56 0.16 24.57
CA SER A 741 -0.92 1.14 25.62
C SER A 741 -2.01 0.61 26.58
N ALA A 742 -2.92 -0.22 26.08
CA ALA A 742 -3.99 -0.83 26.85
C ALA A 742 -3.53 -2.02 27.70
N ARG A 743 -2.33 -2.55 27.42
CA ARG A 743 -1.76 -3.74 28.08
C ARG A 743 -0.64 -3.38 29.04
N GLU A 744 0.18 -2.41 28.67
CA GLU A 744 1.40 -2.05 29.39
C GLU A 744 1.58 -0.53 29.45
N VAL A 745 2.39 -0.07 30.39
CA VAL A 745 2.72 1.36 30.49
C VAL A 745 3.76 1.68 29.42
N VAL A 746 3.30 2.32 28.34
CA VAL A 746 4.18 2.82 27.28
C VAL A 746 4.91 4.05 27.79
N ARG A 747 6.24 4.00 27.71
CA ARG A 747 7.08 5.12 28.11
C ARG A 747 7.87 5.62 26.93
N SER A 748 7.49 6.79 26.45
CA SER A 748 8.10 7.42 25.29
C SER A 748 8.55 8.85 25.56
N LEU A 749 9.33 9.38 24.64
CA LEU A 749 9.76 10.77 24.57
C LEU A 749 9.69 11.21 23.11
N VAL A 750 9.09 12.37 22.87
CA VAL A 750 9.03 12.96 21.54
C VAL A 750 10.03 14.13 21.48
N VAL A 751 10.90 14.16 20.47
CA VAL A 751 11.87 15.25 20.27
C VAL A 751 11.50 16.03 19.00
N ARG A 752 11.26 17.33 19.16
CA ARG A 752 11.05 18.29 18.07
C ARG A 752 12.25 19.22 17.99
N LEU A 753 12.88 19.28 16.82
CA LEU A 753 14.01 20.17 16.57
C LEU A 753 13.52 21.47 15.93
N ARG A 754 14.28 22.54 16.15
CA ARG A 754 14.16 23.80 15.43
C ARG A 754 15.55 24.35 15.10
N GLY A 755 15.97 24.22 13.84
CA GLY A 755 17.19 24.84 13.33
C GLY A 755 17.09 26.36 13.32
N THR A 756 18.22 27.02 13.54
CA THR A 756 18.37 28.49 13.44
C THR A 756 19.48 28.88 12.47
N ARG A 757 20.43 27.96 12.26
CA ARG A 757 21.50 28.02 11.25
C ARG A 757 21.37 26.86 10.27
N SER A 758 20.99 25.69 10.76
CA SER A 758 20.52 24.57 9.96
C SER A 758 19.13 24.87 9.38
N ASN A 759 18.66 24.03 8.44
CA ASN A 759 17.26 24.05 8.00
C ASN A 759 16.30 24.00 9.20
N ARG A 760 15.13 24.64 9.06
CA ARG A 760 14.25 24.95 10.20
C ARG A 760 13.82 23.71 10.97
N ASP A 761 13.60 22.58 10.31
CA ASP A 761 13.18 21.34 10.97
C ASP A 761 14.35 20.50 11.51
N GLY A 762 15.60 20.88 11.19
CA GLY A 762 16.79 20.15 11.60
C GLY A 762 16.96 18.80 10.89
N LEU A 763 16.41 18.62 9.69
CA LEU A 763 16.64 17.43 8.87
C LEU A 763 18.15 17.24 8.62
N GLY A 764 18.62 16.00 8.83
CA GLY A 764 20.04 15.63 8.85
C GLY A 764 20.66 15.61 10.25
N ALA A 765 19.96 16.09 11.29
CA ALA A 765 20.46 16.02 12.66
C ALA A 765 20.54 14.57 13.16
N VAL A 766 21.55 14.27 13.98
CA VAL A 766 21.62 13.01 14.73
C VAL A 766 21.29 13.28 16.19
N VAL A 767 20.25 12.61 16.69
CA VAL A 767 19.74 12.79 18.06
C VAL A 767 20.04 11.54 18.88
N SER A 768 20.67 11.74 20.03
CA SER A 768 20.95 10.70 21.00
C SER A 768 20.16 10.95 22.29
N VAL A 769 19.38 9.97 22.74
CA VAL A 769 18.62 10.04 23.99
C VAL A 769 19.16 8.98 24.95
N SER A 770 19.63 9.41 26.12
CA SER A 770 20.06 8.52 27.20
C SER A 770 18.97 8.42 28.26
N ALA A 771 18.51 7.20 28.54
CA ALA A 771 17.51 6.89 29.54
C ALA A 771 17.79 5.51 30.15
N GLY A 772 17.76 5.39 31.48
CA GLY A 772 17.83 4.08 32.15
C GLY A 772 19.12 3.31 31.91
N GLY A 773 20.23 4.02 31.65
CA GLY A 773 21.54 3.40 31.37
C GLY A 773 21.75 2.96 29.93
N ARG A 774 20.80 3.27 29.03
CA ARG A 774 20.91 3.02 27.59
C ARG A 774 20.94 4.34 26.83
N THR A 775 21.63 4.37 25.69
CA THR A 775 21.54 5.47 24.72
C THR A 775 20.96 4.94 23.41
N GLN A 776 19.96 5.64 22.87
CA GLN A 776 19.41 5.40 21.54
C GLN A 776 19.88 6.51 20.62
N VAL A 777 20.16 6.17 19.36
CA VAL A 777 20.58 7.12 18.33
C VAL A 777 19.61 7.04 17.15
N GLN A 778 19.08 8.18 16.72
CA GLN A 778 18.27 8.28 15.51
C GLN A 778 18.77 9.41 14.62
N LEU A 779 18.72 9.19 13.31
CA LEU A 779 18.91 10.20 12.29
C LEU A 779 17.57 10.86 11.99
N HIS A 780 17.54 12.19 11.96
CA HIS A 780 16.38 12.95 11.48
C HIS A 780 16.41 13.02 9.95
N ASP A 781 16.20 11.88 9.28
CA ASP A 781 16.19 11.75 7.81
C ASP A 781 14.86 12.14 7.16
N GLY A 782 13.82 12.32 7.98
CA GLY A 782 12.44 12.48 7.55
C GLY A 782 11.87 11.26 6.82
N LYS A 783 12.58 10.13 6.68
CA LYS A 783 12.14 9.01 5.83
C LYS A 783 11.02 8.20 6.45
N SER A 784 9.99 7.91 5.64
CA SER A 784 8.82 7.08 6.00
C SER A 784 8.51 6.08 4.90
N GLY A 785 9.03 4.85 5.02
CA GLY A 785 8.74 3.77 4.06
C GLY A 785 9.35 4.00 2.67
N TYR A 786 8.89 3.22 1.70
CA TYR A 786 9.26 3.36 0.29
C TYR A 786 8.48 4.47 -0.38
N PHE A 787 9.15 5.33 -1.16
CA PHE A 787 8.55 6.47 -1.86
C PHE A 787 7.90 7.54 -0.94
N GLY A 788 8.27 7.55 0.34
CA GLY A 788 7.78 8.49 1.35
C GLY A 788 8.92 9.14 2.15
N GLN A 789 8.83 10.44 2.38
CA GLN A 789 9.68 11.16 3.33
C GLN A 789 8.85 12.19 4.08
N SER A 790 8.43 11.91 5.31
CA SER A 790 7.76 12.87 6.18
C SER A 790 7.75 12.59 7.70
N SER A 791 8.53 11.63 8.23
CA SER A 791 8.41 11.26 9.66
C SER A 791 8.98 12.35 10.59
N GLN A 792 8.11 13.22 11.09
CA GLN A 792 8.40 14.16 12.18
C GLN A 792 7.20 14.16 13.15
N PRO A 793 7.42 14.24 14.47
CA PRO A 793 8.70 14.35 15.19
C PRO A 793 9.45 13.01 15.39
N LEU A 794 10.64 13.05 16.01
CA LEU A 794 11.36 11.84 16.42
C LEU A 794 10.75 11.24 17.68
N TYR A 795 10.45 9.94 17.65
CA TYR A 795 9.90 9.19 18.77
C TYR A 795 10.97 8.25 19.36
N PHE A 796 11.13 8.29 20.69
CA PHE A 796 12.02 7.40 21.43
C PHE A 796 11.22 6.67 22.51
N GLY A 797 11.04 5.35 22.39
CA GLY A 797 10.58 4.56 23.53
C GLY A 797 11.72 4.40 24.54
N ILE A 798 11.53 4.80 25.79
CA ILE A 798 12.61 4.82 26.81
C ILE A 798 12.54 3.60 27.74
N GLY A 799 11.85 2.54 27.30
CA GLY A 799 11.72 1.27 28.02
C GLY A 799 11.16 1.45 29.43
N ALA A 800 11.86 0.93 30.44
CA ALA A 800 11.42 1.02 31.82
C ALA A 800 11.72 2.38 32.50
N ALA A 801 12.47 3.27 31.85
CA ALA A 801 12.91 4.53 32.45
C ALA A 801 11.75 5.54 32.56
N GLU A 802 11.62 6.22 33.71
CA GLU A 802 10.57 7.25 33.90
C GLU A 802 10.92 8.60 33.25
N ALA A 803 12.19 8.81 32.93
CA ALA A 803 12.70 10.03 32.30
C ALA A 803 14.01 9.76 31.57
N ALA A 804 14.31 10.55 30.54
CA ALA A 804 15.63 10.61 29.93
C ALA A 804 16.56 11.50 30.76
N GLU A 805 17.80 11.05 30.98
CA GLU A 805 18.83 11.80 31.69
C GLU A 805 19.45 12.90 30.84
N THR A 806 19.63 12.65 29.55
CA THR A 806 20.25 13.60 28.61
C THR A 806 19.74 13.40 27.19
N ILE A 807 19.62 14.51 26.45
CA ILE A 807 19.43 14.51 25.00
C ILE A 807 20.61 15.24 24.37
N THR A 808 21.27 14.64 23.39
CA THR A 808 22.34 15.28 22.61
C THR A 808 21.91 15.37 21.16
N VAL A 809 22.01 16.56 20.57
CA VAL A 809 21.71 16.83 19.17
C VAL A 809 23.01 17.21 18.48
N ARG A 810 23.40 16.46 17.45
CA ARG A 810 24.39 16.87 16.46
C ARG A 810 23.62 17.47 15.28
N TRP A 811 23.64 18.79 15.16
CA TRP A 811 22.96 19.54 14.12
C TRP A 811 23.65 19.36 12.76
N PRO A 812 22.93 19.55 11.63
CA PRO A 812 23.51 19.56 10.29
C PRO A 812 24.70 20.52 10.14
N THR A 813 24.72 21.63 10.86
CA THR A 813 25.85 22.58 10.91
C THR A 813 27.12 22.04 11.57
N GLY A 814 27.07 20.83 12.15
CA GLY A 814 28.13 20.23 12.96
C GLY A 814 28.13 20.67 14.43
N THR A 815 27.22 21.57 14.82
CA THR A 815 27.07 22.00 16.21
C THR A 815 26.56 20.84 17.06
N VAL A 816 27.18 20.60 18.21
CA VAL A 816 26.73 19.60 19.19
C VAL A 816 26.14 20.30 20.40
N GLN A 817 24.87 20.01 20.71
CA GLN A 817 24.12 20.60 21.81
C GLN A 817 23.61 19.51 22.75
N THR A 818 23.89 19.64 24.04
CA THR A 818 23.39 18.72 25.06
C THR A 818 22.35 19.42 25.93
N VAL A 819 21.18 18.81 26.06
CA VAL A 819 20.07 19.25 26.90
C VAL A 819 19.98 18.33 28.12
N PRO A 820 20.39 18.80 29.32
CA PRO A 820 20.34 17.98 30.53
C PRO A 820 18.89 17.75 30.98
N GLY A 821 18.61 16.54 31.48
CA GLY A 821 17.31 16.16 32.03
C GLY A 821 17.14 16.48 33.53
N PRO A 822 16.16 15.85 34.21
CA PRO A 822 15.32 14.76 33.70
C PRO A 822 14.21 15.25 32.76
N HIS A 823 14.06 14.60 31.60
CA HIS A 823 12.93 14.79 30.68
C HIS A 823 11.93 13.66 30.88
N ARG A 824 10.76 13.94 31.47
CA ARG A 824 9.79 12.89 31.85
C ARG A 824 9.21 12.18 30.64
N SER A 825 8.91 10.90 30.81
CA SER A 825 8.14 10.13 29.84
C SER A 825 6.79 10.79 29.51
N GLY A 826 6.33 10.65 28.26
CA GLY A 826 5.11 11.25 27.73
C GLY A 826 5.25 12.73 27.40
N SER A 827 6.47 13.29 27.44
CA SER A 827 6.70 14.70 27.12
C SER A 827 7.22 14.89 25.69
N THR A 828 6.86 16.04 25.11
CA THR A 828 7.51 16.57 23.91
C THR A 828 8.58 17.57 24.30
N VAL A 829 9.84 17.28 23.95
CA VAL A 829 10.97 18.17 24.17
C VAL A 829 11.25 18.93 22.88
N ARG A 830 11.09 20.25 22.93
CA ARG A 830 11.44 21.15 21.84
C ARG A 830 12.86 21.67 22.05
N ILE A 831 13.74 21.45 21.08
CA ILE A 831 15.14 21.87 21.13
C ILE A 831 15.41 22.83 19.99
N GLU A 832 15.70 24.08 20.33
CA GLU A 832 16.13 25.10 19.37
C GLU A 832 17.67 25.07 19.27
N GLU A 833 18.17 25.11 18.03
CA GLU A 833 19.59 25.12 17.73
C GLU A 833 20.27 26.35 18.36
N ALA A 834 21.31 26.08 19.13
CA ALA A 834 22.12 27.13 19.74
C ALA A 834 22.82 27.98 18.66
N PRO A 835 22.95 29.31 18.88
CA PRO A 835 23.54 30.24 17.91
C PRO A 835 25.00 29.94 17.55
#